data_AF-A0AAN6XJW9-F1
#
_entry.id   AF-A0AAN6XJW9-F1
#
_cell.length_a   1.000
_cell.length_b   1.000
_cell.length_c   1.000
_cell.angle_alpha   90.00
_cell.angle_beta   90.00
_cell.angle_gamma   90.00
#
_symmetry.space_group_name_H-M   'P 1'
#
loop_
_entity.id
_entity.type
_entity.pdbx_description
1 polymer ?
#
loop_
_entity_poly.entity_id
_entity_poly.type
_entity_poly.pdbx_seq_one_letter_code
_entity_poly.pdbx_strand_id
1 'polypeptide(L)'
;MTTSDVVPGANDTSGTDGASLEAIQAKLFGLQRKYTEEASKRLRSDGLAQYVNLQDAGDARIRSLGKDPWADHAALNAKAPSVKDGGKYKFVILGGGYGGLIAAVRLIEAGLVNSPDDLRIIEAGGGYGGTWYWNRYPGLHCDVESYIYMPLLEETGYTPKHKYSSGLELREHAERIATKWDLHDKALFRSEVTDGRWSDEEEVWNLSVTEDRGPEGQRKMNIQANYFFVMSGVLTIPHVPKVSGLEGFNGSMFHTSRWDYGVTGGSQEDQNLSGLEGKRVGIIGTGATAIQAVPKLAKFAKEVYVFQRTPSSVSWRGQKETDPEEWKTKIATKKGWQKERRHNWDTYLNNCAPPEQENLVGCGWTEAPACCAIIGSPNFGFVQPTPEAIGEHIGKLMMLDVPRAEKARARIDDIVNDPETAAALKPWYPVWCKRPTFSDEYLQAFNLPHVHLVDTDGKGVDSATSAGLVVQGKEYPLDVLVLSTGYRSPGYGGLDPVKRTGINMFGRGGKSFSDKWKAQGASTFHGIISHGFPNFFFSPTGQFGQTPNNVETLDTAVEHMTHFIKKAEEKAGGVAVIDPTTEAEEEWAMEAVKRAANLAALTVCTPGYMTLEGEFNKPNQDPAEMMKNARMGIWSEGILSFSKLLEAYRAGDLGERSIGNIEKHETVPNVKIIIVSIPTAAHVHSVRKQVLRHQSTVLGLIRHKQKLTPVPADNKDQLPMICRRWPTGPTANGMLDLSWFCKPNEYHLGILNTKPMLTFTHRWSEQQRSRERDCWRTKKKNLYEPAVLPSIVSRGRQKAKSQQSLAEPITAQHSPTANKLHLVTSADLRKVIKMKLSSSIFSLTVAGLAAATPVPAHLDVRADAFWYMSGWGNPNCQGSFLWVYQGTGNACVNVRTQAASIDFASTMTVRVELINAATCGIAGRGLLTGPSGSTTDESGSVVQVIEVKGTGDGANGSVIKRAPEQICRNIQAGVQAFRITLL
;
A
#
# COMPACT_ATOMS: atom_id res chain seq x y z
N MET A 1 -16.81 27.41 -23.47
CA MET A 1 -18.28 27.26 -23.53
C MET A 1 -18.90 28.01 -22.35
N THR A 2 -20.20 28.31 -22.38
CA THR A 2 -20.91 29.00 -21.29
C THR A 2 -21.11 28.07 -20.08
N THR A 3 -21.14 28.65 -18.88
CA THR A 3 -21.01 27.91 -17.60
C THR A 3 -22.33 27.38 -17.02
N SER A 4 -23.35 27.13 -17.84
CA SER A 4 -24.67 26.65 -17.40
C SER A 4 -24.65 25.22 -16.84
N ASP A 5 -23.72 24.39 -17.29
CA ASP A 5 -23.86 22.92 -17.21
C ASP A 5 -23.02 22.26 -16.11
N VAL A 6 -22.41 23.05 -15.20
CA VAL A 6 -21.35 22.57 -14.27
C VAL A 6 -21.65 22.87 -12.78
N VAL A 7 -22.78 23.53 -12.44
CA VAL A 7 -23.15 23.84 -11.05
C VAL A 7 -24.57 23.38 -10.71
N PRO A 8 -24.77 22.11 -10.32
CA PRO A 8 -26.03 21.66 -9.75
C PRO A 8 -26.21 22.25 -8.33
N GLY A 9 -26.91 23.38 -8.23
CA GLY A 9 -27.27 23.99 -6.93
C GLY A 9 -27.47 25.50 -6.90
N ALA A 10 -27.10 26.25 -7.95
CA ALA A 10 -27.10 27.71 -7.96
C ALA A 10 -28.50 28.37 -8.14
N ASN A 11 -29.57 27.76 -7.62
CA ASN A 11 -30.97 28.14 -7.85
C ASN A 11 -31.74 28.61 -6.59
N ASP A 12 -31.03 29.02 -5.54
CA ASP A 12 -31.60 29.88 -4.49
C ASP A 12 -30.63 31.02 -4.14
N THR A 13 -30.81 32.15 -4.81
CA THR A 13 -30.02 33.38 -4.60
C THR A 13 -30.92 34.55 -4.26
N SER A 14 -31.64 34.44 -3.14
CA SER A 14 -32.33 35.56 -2.50
C SER A 14 -31.42 36.35 -1.53
N GLY A 15 -30.13 36.51 -1.88
CA GLY A 15 -29.18 37.33 -1.12
C GLY A 15 -27.72 37.28 -1.61
N THR A 16 -27.10 38.47 -1.70
CA THR A 16 -25.65 38.76 -1.86
C THR A 16 -24.91 38.39 -3.15
N ASP A 17 -24.22 39.41 -3.68
CA ASP A 17 -22.91 39.40 -4.36
C ASP A 17 -22.71 38.59 -5.66
N GLY A 18 -23.35 39.08 -6.72
CA GLY A 18 -22.98 38.76 -8.11
C GLY A 18 -21.63 39.37 -8.51
N ALA A 19 -20.53 38.71 -8.14
CA ALA A 19 -19.18 39.07 -8.63
C ALA A 19 -19.08 38.92 -10.16
N SER A 20 -18.38 39.83 -10.84
CA SER A 20 -18.17 39.73 -12.29
C SER A 20 -17.30 38.53 -12.65
N LEU A 21 -17.48 37.99 -13.85
CA LEU A 21 -16.70 36.84 -14.33
C LEU A 21 -15.20 37.15 -14.38
N GLU A 22 -14.83 38.41 -14.67
CA GLU A 22 -13.48 38.94 -14.60
C GLU A 22 -12.92 38.93 -13.15
N ALA A 23 -13.72 39.29 -12.15
CA ALA A 23 -13.31 39.26 -10.75
C ALA A 23 -13.09 37.83 -10.24
N ILE A 24 -13.92 36.87 -10.69
CA ILE A 24 -13.74 35.44 -10.40
C ILE A 24 -12.44 34.93 -11.03
N GLN A 25 -12.17 35.26 -12.30
CA GLN A 25 -10.92 34.92 -12.98
C GLN A 25 -9.70 35.54 -12.29
N ALA A 26 -9.75 36.83 -11.93
CA ALA A 26 -8.67 37.51 -11.22
C ALA A 26 -8.36 36.86 -9.86
N LYS A 27 -9.40 36.45 -9.11
CA LYS A 27 -9.24 35.71 -7.84
C LYS A 27 -8.59 34.34 -8.06
N LEU A 28 -9.00 33.60 -9.11
CA LEU A 28 -8.40 32.31 -9.46
C LEU A 28 -6.92 32.44 -9.86
N PHE A 29 -6.57 33.42 -10.71
CA PHE A 29 -5.17 33.70 -11.05
C PHE A 29 -4.34 34.11 -9.84
N GLY A 30 -4.88 34.93 -8.94
CA GLY A 30 -4.22 35.31 -7.69
C GLY A 30 -3.94 34.10 -6.79
N LEU A 31 -4.90 33.19 -6.66
CA LEU A 31 -4.74 31.95 -5.90
C LEU A 31 -3.71 31.01 -6.53
N GLN A 32 -3.78 30.80 -7.86
CA GLN A 32 -2.83 29.96 -8.59
C GLN A 32 -1.40 30.52 -8.49
N ARG A 33 -1.22 31.84 -8.58
CA ARG A 33 0.08 32.49 -8.36
C ARG A 33 0.60 32.19 -6.95
N LYS A 34 -0.22 32.36 -5.91
CA LYS A 34 0.20 32.08 -4.52
C LYS A 34 0.52 30.60 -4.29
N TYR A 35 -0.22 29.67 -4.89
CA TYR A 35 0.11 28.24 -4.85
C TYR A 35 1.47 27.95 -5.52
N THR A 36 1.76 28.59 -6.66
CA THR A 36 3.04 28.46 -7.38
C THR A 36 4.22 29.08 -6.60
N GLU A 37 4.04 30.27 -6.03
CA GLU A 37 5.02 30.90 -5.12
C GLU A 37 5.41 29.94 -3.97
N GLU A 38 4.39 29.39 -3.30
CA GLU A 38 4.56 28.51 -2.15
C GLU A 38 5.12 27.13 -2.54
N ALA A 39 4.78 26.58 -3.71
CA ALA A 39 5.44 25.38 -4.24
C ALA A 39 6.92 25.64 -4.57
N SER A 40 7.25 26.83 -5.09
CA SER A 40 8.62 27.20 -5.48
C SER A 40 9.56 27.31 -4.28
N LYS A 41 9.10 27.88 -3.14
CA LYS A 41 9.89 27.99 -1.89
C LYS A 41 10.53 26.68 -1.39
N ARG A 42 9.91 25.54 -1.73
CA ARG A 42 10.21 24.21 -1.18
C ARG A 42 10.60 23.18 -2.24
N LEU A 43 10.81 23.60 -3.48
CA LEU A 43 11.34 22.76 -4.55
C LEU A 43 12.84 22.58 -4.35
N ARG A 44 13.30 21.33 -4.26
CA ARG A 44 14.71 20.99 -4.08
C ARG A 44 15.22 20.14 -5.23
N SER A 45 16.48 20.35 -5.63
CA SER A 45 17.13 19.59 -6.71
C SER A 45 17.31 18.11 -6.35
N ASP A 46 17.61 17.83 -5.07
CA ASP A 46 17.88 16.50 -4.51
C ASP A 46 16.66 15.59 -4.35
N GLY A 47 15.43 16.11 -4.52
CA GLY A 47 14.22 15.29 -4.68
C GLY A 47 14.02 14.28 -3.55
N LEU A 48 13.80 13.00 -3.86
CA LEU A 48 13.67 11.93 -2.87
C LEU A 48 14.96 11.73 -2.04
N ALA A 49 16.13 12.05 -2.61
CA ALA A 49 17.43 11.88 -1.96
C ALA A 49 17.71 12.92 -0.85
N GLN A 50 16.79 13.85 -0.58
CA GLN A 50 16.83 14.70 0.62
C GLN A 50 16.58 13.93 1.93
N TYR A 51 16.07 12.70 1.84
CA TYR A 51 15.82 11.82 3.00
C TYR A 51 16.78 10.63 3.05
N VAL A 52 16.79 9.94 4.19
CA VAL A 52 17.45 8.65 4.43
C VAL A 52 16.44 7.73 5.11
N ASN A 53 16.22 6.52 4.57
CA ASN A 53 15.41 5.50 5.24
C ASN A 53 16.16 5.01 6.48
N LEU A 54 15.48 4.76 7.60
CA LEU A 54 16.17 4.48 8.87
C LEU A 54 17.10 3.26 8.76
N GLN A 55 16.64 2.12 8.22
CA GLN A 55 17.49 0.93 8.10
C GLN A 55 18.65 1.10 7.10
N ASP A 56 18.56 2.04 6.16
CA ASP A 56 19.58 2.32 5.14
C ASP A 56 20.60 3.39 5.62
N ALA A 57 20.44 3.93 6.84
CA ALA A 57 21.28 5.01 7.34
C ALA A 57 22.74 4.58 7.58
N GLY A 58 23.70 5.42 7.19
CA GLY A 58 25.13 5.17 7.40
C GLY A 58 25.55 5.23 8.87
N ASP A 59 25.01 6.20 9.62
CA ASP A 59 25.21 6.30 11.07
C ASP A 59 24.43 5.21 11.83
N ALA A 60 25.07 4.66 12.86
CA ALA A 60 24.53 3.56 13.67
C ALA A 60 23.40 4.01 14.61
N ARG A 61 23.41 5.25 15.11
CA ARG A 61 22.36 5.77 15.99
C ARG A 61 21.08 6.04 15.19
N ILE A 62 21.17 6.73 14.07
CA ILE A 62 20.03 6.92 13.14
C ILE A 62 19.49 5.56 12.69
N ARG A 63 20.36 4.59 12.35
CA ARG A 63 19.90 3.23 11.98
C ARG A 63 19.17 2.52 13.11
N SER A 64 19.60 2.71 14.36
CA SER A 64 18.95 2.08 15.52
C SER A 64 17.50 2.52 15.71
N LEU A 65 17.12 3.73 15.25
CA LEU A 65 15.75 4.25 15.31
C LEU A 65 14.74 3.44 14.47
N GLY A 66 15.21 2.56 13.58
CA GLY A 66 14.35 1.70 12.76
C GLY A 66 13.91 0.38 13.42
N LYS A 67 14.57 -0.02 14.52
CA LYS A 67 14.32 -1.29 15.25
C LYS A 67 12.90 -1.36 15.80
N ASP A 68 12.38 -2.58 16.01
CA ASP A 68 11.07 -2.82 16.62
C ASP A 68 11.09 -2.67 18.15
N PRO A 69 10.41 -1.66 18.74
CA PRO A 69 10.33 -1.53 20.20
C PRO A 69 9.20 -2.38 20.81
N TRP A 70 8.43 -3.12 20.01
CA TRP A 70 7.25 -3.86 20.46
C TRP A 70 7.42 -5.39 20.47
N ALA A 71 8.51 -5.92 19.91
CA ALA A 71 8.72 -7.35 19.76
C ALA A 71 9.15 -8.01 21.08
N ASP A 72 8.26 -8.81 21.68
CA ASP A 72 8.66 -9.77 22.72
C ASP A 72 9.44 -10.93 22.07
N HIS A 73 10.76 -10.73 21.94
CA HIS A 73 11.65 -11.73 21.38
C HIS A 73 11.66 -13.03 22.19
N ALA A 74 11.43 -12.99 23.51
CA ALA A 74 11.45 -14.17 24.36
C ALA A 74 10.19 -15.03 24.15
N ALA A 75 9.00 -14.43 24.16
CA ALA A 75 7.74 -15.11 23.88
C ALA A 75 7.67 -15.63 22.43
N LEU A 76 8.35 -14.97 21.48
CA LEU A 76 8.46 -15.46 20.09
C LEU A 76 9.48 -16.60 19.96
N ASN A 77 10.66 -16.51 20.59
CA ASN A 77 11.68 -17.57 20.58
C ASN A 77 11.22 -18.85 21.32
N ALA A 78 10.28 -18.73 22.26
CA ALA A 78 9.67 -19.85 22.97
C ALA A 78 8.59 -20.60 22.16
N LYS A 79 8.10 -20.05 21.05
CA LYS A 79 7.11 -20.72 20.18
C LYS A 79 7.80 -21.69 19.21
N ALA A 80 7.12 -22.77 18.87
CA ALA A 80 7.53 -23.61 17.75
C ALA A 80 7.42 -22.81 16.44
N PRO A 81 8.41 -22.88 15.53
CA PRO A 81 8.38 -22.09 14.30
C PRO A 81 7.32 -22.63 13.33
N SER A 82 6.39 -21.77 12.95
CA SER A 82 5.33 -22.00 11.95
C SER A 82 5.90 -22.34 10.58
N VAL A 83 6.97 -21.64 10.19
CA VAL A 83 7.74 -21.80 8.97
C VAL A 83 9.05 -22.53 9.26
N LYS A 84 9.39 -23.54 8.45
CA LYS A 84 10.57 -24.41 8.62
C LYS A 84 11.47 -24.31 7.40
N ASP A 85 12.78 -24.47 7.59
CA ASP A 85 13.72 -24.62 6.47
C ASP A 85 13.38 -25.87 5.65
N GLY A 86 13.42 -25.74 4.31
CA GLY A 86 12.92 -26.77 3.38
C GLY A 86 11.39 -26.93 3.35
N GLY A 87 10.63 -26.07 4.05
CA GLY A 87 9.18 -26.13 4.10
C GLY A 87 8.52 -25.83 2.74
N LYS A 88 7.52 -26.61 2.36
CA LYS A 88 6.71 -26.40 1.14
C LYS A 88 5.29 -26.02 1.55
N TYR A 89 4.76 -24.95 0.97
CA TYR A 89 3.48 -24.33 1.31
C TYR A 89 2.68 -24.00 0.04
N LYS A 90 1.35 -24.04 0.10
CA LYS A 90 0.51 -23.69 -1.07
C LYS A 90 0.48 -22.17 -1.28
N PHE A 91 0.32 -21.41 -0.20
CA PHE A 91 0.24 -19.95 -0.17
C PHE A 91 1.25 -19.39 0.84
N VAL A 92 2.11 -18.47 0.37
CA VAL A 92 2.93 -17.63 1.26
C VAL A 92 2.56 -16.17 1.05
N ILE A 93 2.21 -15.48 2.13
CA ILE A 93 1.79 -14.07 2.15
C ILE A 93 2.82 -13.24 2.92
N LEU A 94 3.48 -12.29 2.26
CA LEU A 94 4.29 -11.27 2.92
C LEU A 94 3.42 -10.10 3.38
N GLY A 95 3.34 -9.90 4.69
CA GLY A 95 2.60 -8.85 5.38
C GLY A 95 1.54 -9.43 6.33
N GLY A 96 1.69 -9.19 7.64
CA GLY A 96 0.72 -9.46 8.71
C GLY A 96 -0.22 -8.29 9.02
N GLY A 97 -0.21 -7.25 8.17
CA GLY A 97 -1.20 -6.17 8.19
C GLY A 97 -2.53 -6.56 7.56
N TYR A 98 -3.50 -5.63 7.56
CA TYR A 98 -4.84 -5.86 7.03
C TYR A 98 -4.86 -6.46 5.60
N GLY A 99 -3.97 -6.04 4.70
CA GLY A 99 -3.92 -6.61 3.34
C GLY A 99 -3.65 -8.11 3.31
N GLY A 100 -2.69 -8.60 4.11
CA GLY A 100 -2.38 -10.02 4.21
C GLY A 100 -3.39 -10.81 5.04
N LEU A 101 -4.01 -10.19 6.05
CA LEU A 101 -5.13 -10.78 6.79
C LEU A 101 -6.37 -10.96 5.90
N ILE A 102 -6.71 -9.99 5.06
CA ILE A 102 -7.80 -10.12 4.07
C ILE A 102 -7.44 -11.21 3.05
N ALA A 103 -6.20 -11.25 2.55
CA ALA A 103 -5.74 -12.33 1.66
C ALA A 103 -5.89 -13.72 2.30
N ALA A 104 -5.42 -13.91 3.53
CA ALA A 104 -5.60 -15.14 4.29
C ALA A 104 -7.09 -15.53 4.43
N VAL A 105 -7.94 -14.59 4.85
CA VAL A 105 -9.38 -14.82 5.04
C VAL A 105 -10.08 -15.19 3.74
N ARG A 106 -9.89 -14.44 2.64
CA ARG A 106 -10.57 -14.72 1.38
C ARG A 106 -10.10 -16.05 0.76
N LEU A 107 -8.83 -16.42 0.89
CA LEU A 107 -8.34 -17.74 0.45
C LEU A 107 -8.99 -18.90 1.25
N ILE A 108 -9.22 -18.72 2.55
CA ILE A 108 -9.94 -19.67 3.41
C ILE A 108 -11.43 -19.71 3.03
N GLU A 109 -12.11 -18.57 2.93
CA GLU A 109 -13.53 -18.47 2.57
C GLU A 109 -13.84 -19.00 1.16
N ALA A 110 -12.87 -18.92 0.24
CA ALA A 110 -12.97 -19.51 -1.09
C ALA A 110 -12.83 -21.05 -1.12
N GLY A 111 -12.36 -21.67 -0.03
CA GLY A 111 -12.07 -23.11 0.06
C GLY A 111 -10.74 -23.52 -0.57
N LEU A 112 -9.79 -22.58 -0.72
CA LEU A 112 -8.48 -22.85 -1.34
C LEU A 112 -7.46 -23.38 -0.32
N VAL A 113 -7.62 -23.02 0.95
CA VAL A 113 -6.86 -23.54 2.11
C VAL A 113 -7.63 -24.72 2.71
N ASN A 114 -7.06 -25.93 2.61
CA ASN A 114 -7.67 -27.20 3.01
C ASN A 114 -6.85 -27.94 4.08
N SER A 115 -5.55 -27.64 4.20
CA SER A 115 -4.64 -28.08 5.26
C SER A 115 -4.19 -26.91 6.14
N PRO A 116 -3.92 -27.10 7.44
CA PRO A 116 -3.21 -26.12 8.27
C PRO A 116 -1.84 -25.73 7.70
N ASP A 117 -1.22 -26.60 6.91
CA ASP A 117 0.06 -26.35 6.23
C ASP A 117 -0.07 -25.69 4.84
N ASP A 118 -1.28 -25.43 4.33
CA ASP A 118 -1.42 -24.78 3.02
C ASP A 118 -1.04 -23.28 3.06
N LEU A 119 -1.20 -22.61 4.20
CA LEU A 119 -1.09 -21.15 4.30
C LEU A 119 0.02 -20.74 5.28
N ARG A 120 0.89 -19.81 4.86
CA ARG A 120 1.83 -19.10 5.75
C ARG A 120 1.82 -17.60 5.53
N ILE A 121 2.02 -16.86 6.61
CA ILE A 121 2.20 -15.40 6.63
C ILE A 121 3.62 -15.11 7.12
N ILE A 122 4.31 -14.16 6.51
CA ILE A 122 5.62 -13.65 6.92
C ILE A 122 5.47 -12.15 7.22
N GLU A 123 5.91 -11.68 8.38
CA GLU A 123 5.79 -10.27 8.80
C GLU A 123 7.08 -9.83 9.51
N ALA A 124 7.56 -8.63 9.18
CA ALA A 124 8.79 -8.05 9.71
C ALA A 124 8.62 -7.55 11.16
N GLY A 125 7.40 -7.20 11.57
CA GLY A 125 7.06 -6.90 12.97
C GLY A 125 6.91 -8.16 13.82
N GLY A 126 7.01 -8.00 15.13
CA GLY A 126 6.74 -9.05 16.13
C GLY A 126 5.28 -9.48 16.34
N GLY A 127 4.31 -9.02 15.53
CA GLY A 127 2.88 -9.32 15.71
C GLY A 127 1.98 -8.78 14.58
N TYR A 128 0.67 -9.00 14.67
CA TYR A 128 -0.27 -8.62 13.60
C TYR A 128 -0.63 -7.12 13.61
N GLY A 129 -1.04 -6.62 12.44
CA GLY A 129 -1.62 -5.30 12.25
C GLY A 129 -0.82 -4.39 11.30
N GLY A 130 0.43 -4.74 10.96
CA GLY A 130 1.27 -3.97 10.05
C GLY A 130 1.39 -2.51 10.49
N THR A 131 0.79 -1.56 9.76
CA THR A 131 0.66 -0.16 10.17
C THR A 131 0.26 0.02 11.65
N TRP A 132 -0.69 -0.78 12.13
CA TRP A 132 -1.25 -0.73 13.49
C TRP A 132 -0.44 -1.53 14.53
N TYR A 133 0.45 -2.40 14.08
CA TYR A 133 1.48 -2.99 14.92
C TYR A 133 2.61 -1.97 15.18
N TRP A 134 3.12 -1.36 14.10
CA TRP A 134 4.28 -0.47 14.14
C TRP A 134 3.98 0.89 14.76
N ASN A 135 2.92 1.56 14.30
CA ASN A 135 2.54 2.85 14.84
C ASN A 135 1.75 2.65 16.14
N ARG A 136 2.31 3.14 17.25
CA ARG A 136 1.62 3.17 18.55
C ARG A 136 1.77 4.53 19.25
N TYR A 137 2.08 5.59 18.51
CA TYR A 137 2.23 6.93 19.06
C TYR A 137 0.93 7.45 19.68
N PRO A 138 1.00 8.30 20.72
CA PRO A 138 -0.19 8.82 21.41
C PRO A 138 -1.03 9.67 20.47
N GLY A 139 -2.35 9.48 20.52
CA GLY A 139 -3.31 10.16 19.64
C GLY A 139 -3.55 9.48 18.29
N LEU A 140 -2.87 8.37 17.96
CA LEU A 140 -3.06 7.62 16.72
C LEU A 140 -4.52 7.18 16.49
N HIS A 141 -5.10 7.57 15.35
CA HIS A 141 -6.42 7.12 14.87
C HIS A 141 -6.43 6.93 13.34
N CYS A 142 -7.36 6.12 12.81
CA CYS A 142 -7.64 6.09 11.37
C CYS A 142 -8.32 7.39 10.90
N ASP A 143 -7.94 7.89 9.72
CA ASP A 143 -8.50 9.13 9.16
C ASP A 143 -9.78 8.91 8.33
N VAL A 144 -10.00 7.70 7.84
CA VAL A 144 -11.27 7.21 7.29
C VAL A 144 -12.15 6.69 8.44
N GLU A 145 -13.48 6.73 8.28
CA GLU A 145 -14.45 6.24 9.29
C GLU A 145 -14.25 4.74 9.56
N SER A 146 -14.25 4.34 10.84
CA SER A 146 -14.01 2.96 11.30
C SER A 146 -14.92 1.94 10.62
N TYR A 147 -16.19 2.29 10.44
CA TYR A 147 -17.22 1.43 9.85
C TYR A 147 -16.94 1.02 8.39
N ILE A 148 -16.10 1.78 7.68
CA ILE A 148 -15.68 1.51 6.29
C ILE A 148 -14.18 1.24 6.14
N TYR A 149 -13.37 1.64 7.13
CA TYR A 149 -11.92 1.43 7.15
C TYR A 149 -11.49 0.08 7.76
N MET A 150 -12.19 -0.40 8.79
CA MET A 150 -11.86 -1.67 9.42
C MET A 150 -12.40 -2.82 8.53
N PRO A 151 -11.56 -3.76 8.08
CA PRO A 151 -12.02 -4.83 7.21
C PRO A 151 -12.86 -5.85 7.99
N LEU A 152 -13.70 -6.59 7.28
CA LEU A 152 -14.41 -7.77 7.82
C LEU A 152 -15.32 -7.46 9.03
N LEU A 153 -15.90 -6.26 9.15
CA LEU A 153 -16.74 -5.92 10.32
C LEU A 153 -18.01 -6.75 10.40
N GLU A 154 -18.67 -7.01 9.27
CA GLU A 154 -19.85 -7.88 9.20
C GLU A 154 -19.47 -9.33 9.52
N GLU A 155 -18.42 -9.85 8.88
CA GLU A 155 -17.95 -11.22 9.05
C GLU A 155 -17.46 -11.47 10.47
N THR A 156 -16.71 -10.54 11.08
CA THR A 156 -16.27 -10.62 12.48
C THR A 156 -17.42 -10.48 13.48
N GLY A 157 -18.41 -9.64 13.17
CA GLY A 157 -19.48 -9.23 14.10
C GLY A 157 -19.03 -8.13 15.08
N TYR A 158 -17.97 -7.39 14.76
CA TYR A 158 -17.44 -6.34 15.63
C TYR A 158 -18.12 -4.98 15.39
N THR A 159 -18.53 -4.32 16.47
CA THR A 159 -18.93 -2.91 16.47
C THR A 159 -17.73 -2.07 16.93
N PRO A 160 -17.19 -1.17 16.08
CA PRO A 160 -16.19 -0.20 16.51
C PRO A 160 -16.71 0.69 17.62
N LYS A 161 -15.84 1.06 18.58
CA LYS A 161 -16.17 1.89 19.75
C LYS A 161 -16.47 3.35 19.37
N HIS A 162 -15.89 3.83 18.27
CA HIS A 162 -15.95 5.22 17.82
C HIS A 162 -16.10 5.33 16.30
N LYS A 163 -16.57 6.49 15.82
CA LYS A 163 -16.60 6.85 14.39
C LYS A 163 -15.21 6.78 13.74
N TYR A 164 -14.14 7.04 14.49
CA TYR A 164 -12.77 6.81 14.05
C TYR A 164 -12.02 6.03 15.12
N SER A 165 -11.55 4.84 14.78
CA SER A 165 -10.90 3.94 15.75
C SER A 165 -9.47 4.37 16.06
N SER A 166 -9.07 4.14 17.31
CA SER A 166 -7.70 4.38 17.77
C SER A 166 -6.74 3.31 17.25
N GLY A 167 -5.44 3.60 17.23
CA GLY A 167 -4.41 2.63 16.84
C GLY A 167 -4.46 1.33 17.66
N LEU A 168 -4.87 1.41 18.93
CA LEU A 168 -5.10 0.24 19.78
C LEU A 168 -6.26 -0.62 19.26
N GLU A 169 -7.43 -0.02 19.04
CA GLU A 169 -8.62 -0.74 18.53
C GLU A 169 -8.37 -1.36 17.14
N LEU A 170 -7.56 -0.72 16.31
CA LEU A 170 -7.16 -1.22 15.00
C LEU A 170 -6.18 -2.41 15.12
N ARG A 171 -5.25 -2.39 16.08
CA ARG A 171 -4.40 -3.55 16.40
C ARG A 171 -5.22 -4.69 17.01
N GLU A 172 -6.08 -4.41 17.98
CA GLU A 172 -7.04 -5.37 18.55
C GLU A 172 -7.89 -6.04 17.45
N HIS A 173 -8.23 -5.31 16.38
CA HIS A 173 -9.02 -5.85 15.28
C HIS A 173 -8.22 -6.73 14.31
N ALA A 174 -6.94 -6.42 14.08
CA ALA A 174 -6.03 -7.33 13.37
C ALA A 174 -5.90 -8.68 14.12
N GLU A 175 -5.70 -8.62 15.44
CA GLU A 175 -5.66 -9.80 16.32
C GLU A 175 -7.01 -10.54 16.37
N ARG A 176 -8.15 -9.81 16.31
CA ARG A 176 -9.50 -10.39 16.25
C ARG A 176 -9.73 -11.18 14.95
N ILE A 177 -9.25 -10.69 13.81
CA ILE A 177 -9.27 -11.41 12.53
C ILE A 177 -8.36 -12.65 12.62
N ALA A 178 -7.11 -12.49 13.07
CA ALA A 178 -6.18 -13.61 13.22
C ALA A 178 -6.71 -14.71 14.15
N THR A 179 -7.44 -14.34 15.21
CA THR A 179 -8.07 -15.29 16.14
C THR A 179 -9.29 -15.98 15.52
N LYS A 180 -10.14 -15.25 14.78
CA LYS A 180 -11.40 -15.79 14.24
C LYS A 180 -11.20 -16.79 13.08
N TRP A 181 -10.13 -16.63 12.29
CA TRP A 181 -9.78 -17.54 11.20
C TRP A 181 -8.54 -18.41 11.50
N ASP A 182 -8.19 -18.58 12.78
CA ASP A 182 -7.11 -19.47 13.26
C ASP A 182 -5.78 -19.25 12.51
N LEU A 183 -5.21 -18.04 12.55
CA LEU A 183 -3.99 -17.69 11.81
C LEU A 183 -2.71 -17.72 12.67
N HIS A 184 -2.82 -17.76 14.00
CA HIS A 184 -1.73 -17.54 14.96
C HIS A 184 -0.55 -18.52 14.87
N ASP A 185 -0.81 -19.74 14.44
CA ASP A 185 0.16 -20.82 14.16
C ASP A 185 0.72 -20.77 12.72
N LYS A 186 0.13 -19.95 11.85
CA LYS A 186 0.46 -19.84 10.42
C LYS A 186 1.32 -18.60 10.10
N ALA A 187 1.56 -17.70 11.05
CA ALA A 187 2.44 -16.54 10.89
C ALA A 187 3.87 -16.79 11.41
N LEU A 188 4.86 -16.25 10.70
CA LEU A 188 6.25 -16.11 11.12
C LEU A 188 6.56 -14.60 11.24
N PHE A 189 6.80 -14.16 12.47
CA PHE A 189 7.07 -12.77 12.82
C PHE A 189 8.57 -12.44 12.82
N ARG A 190 8.92 -11.14 12.93
CA ARG A 190 10.30 -10.62 12.90
C ARG A 190 11.08 -11.04 11.66
N SER A 191 10.38 -11.28 10.55
CA SER A 191 10.91 -12.03 9.42
C SER A 191 10.70 -11.33 8.09
N GLU A 192 11.75 -11.32 7.27
CA GLU A 192 11.79 -10.71 5.95
C GLU A 192 12.13 -11.74 4.87
N VAL A 193 11.51 -11.61 3.70
CA VAL A 193 11.94 -12.31 2.48
C VAL A 193 13.02 -11.47 1.82
N THR A 194 14.18 -12.04 1.48
CA THR A 194 15.27 -11.32 0.79
C THR A 194 15.30 -11.61 -0.70
N ASP A 195 14.97 -12.84 -1.10
CA ASP A 195 15.02 -13.33 -2.46
C ASP A 195 13.80 -14.19 -2.76
N GLY A 196 13.28 -14.09 -3.97
CA GLY A 196 12.29 -15.01 -4.54
C GLY A 196 12.68 -15.42 -5.95
N ARG A 197 12.69 -16.73 -6.22
CA ARG A 197 13.13 -17.33 -7.49
C ARG A 197 12.13 -18.38 -7.95
N TRP A 198 11.51 -18.16 -9.10
CA TRP A 198 10.66 -19.15 -9.75
C TRP A 198 11.48 -20.33 -10.26
N SER A 199 10.97 -21.55 -10.09
CA SER A 199 11.48 -22.76 -10.73
C SER A 199 10.57 -23.14 -11.88
N ASP A 200 11.07 -23.04 -13.12
CA ASP A 200 10.37 -23.56 -14.31
C ASP A 200 10.37 -25.11 -14.39
N GLU A 201 11.07 -25.80 -13.49
CA GLU A 201 11.07 -27.28 -13.39
C GLU A 201 10.13 -27.81 -12.30
N GLU A 202 10.02 -27.11 -11.15
CA GLU A 202 9.18 -27.52 -10.02
C GLU A 202 7.84 -26.74 -9.92
N GLU A 203 7.64 -25.71 -10.75
CA GLU A 203 6.47 -24.81 -10.77
C GLU A 203 6.15 -24.16 -9.40
N VAL A 204 7.20 -23.75 -8.69
CA VAL A 204 7.12 -23.08 -7.38
C VAL A 204 8.08 -21.89 -7.26
N TRP A 205 7.71 -20.97 -6.38
CA TRP A 205 8.60 -19.93 -5.86
C TRP A 205 9.49 -20.48 -4.74
N ASN A 206 10.79 -20.49 -4.96
CA ASN A 206 11.79 -20.68 -3.90
C ASN A 206 12.06 -19.31 -3.25
N LEU A 207 11.79 -19.19 -1.95
CA LEU A 207 11.87 -17.95 -1.18
C LEU A 207 12.93 -18.08 -0.08
N SER A 208 13.88 -17.14 -0.01
CA SER A 208 14.84 -17.05 1.10
C SER A 208 14.33 -16.08 2.15
N VAL A 209 14.23 -16.55 3.41
CA VAL A 209 13.64 -15.86 4.55
C VAL A 209 14.68 -15.71 5.66
N THR A 210 14.74 -14.53 6.29
CA THR A 210 15.56 -14.28 7.49
C THR A 210 14.66 -13.85 8.64
N GLU A 211 14.66 -14.62 9.74
CA GLU A 211 14.07 -14.22 11.03
C GLU A 211 15.12 -13.55 11.91
N ASP A 212 14.82 -12.36 12.45
CA ASP A 212 15.53 -11.76 13.58
C ASP A 212 15.02 -12.35 14.89
N ARG A 213 15.89 -13.04 15.64
CA ARG A 213 15.60 -13.61 16.95
C ARG A 213 16.04 -12.71 18.11
N GLY A 214 16.44 -11.47 17.82
CA GLY A 214 16.92 -10.51 18.80
C GLY A 214 18.30 -10.92 19.35
N PRO A 215 18.47 -11.01 20.69
CA PRO A 215 19.74 -11.44 21.29
C PRO A 215 20.26 -12.82 20.85
N GLU A 216 19.38 -13.68 20.31
CA GLU A 216 19.74 -15.00 19.78
C GLU A 216 20.24 -14.98 18.32
N GLY A 217 20.41 -13.78 17.71
CA GLY A 217 20.90 -13.62 16.35
C GLY A 217 19.81 -13.82 15.30
N GLN A 218 20.18 -14.38 14.13
CA GLN A 218 19.26 -14.55 12.99
C GLN A 218 19.13 -16.02 12.56
N ARG A 219 17.93 -16.45 12.17
CA ARG A 219 17.70 -17.75 11.50
C ARG A 219 17.36 -17.53 10.02
N LYS A 220 18.20 -18.04 9.13
CA LYS A 220 17.90 -18.10 7.69
C LYS A 220 17.20 -19.42 7.34
N MET A 221 16.27 -19.36 6.41
CA MET A 221 15.46 -20.49 5.93
C MET A 221 15.20 -20.32 4.43
N ASN A 222 15.11 -21.42 3.68
CA ASN A 222 14.61 -21.44 2.31
C ASN A 222 13.31 -22.25 2.28
N ILE A 223 12.28 -21.72 1.64
CA ILE A 223 10.95 -22.34 1.57
C ILE A 223 10.42 -22.32 0.15
N GLN A 224 9.41 -23.15 -0.12
CA GLN A 224 8.73 -23.19 -1.40
C GLN A 224 7.26 -22.78 -1.27
N ALA A 225 6.78 -22.02 -2.25
CA ALA A 225 5.40 -21.56 -2.34
C ALA A 225 4.82 -21.82 -3.75
N ASN A 226 3.65 -22.46 -3.85
CA ASN A 226 2.95 -22.53 -5.15
C ASN A 226 2.43 -21.15 -5.58
N TYR A 227 1.95 -20.35 -4.62
CA TYR A 227 1.52 -18.97 -4.80
C TYR A 227 2.22 -18.05 -3.80
N PHE A 228 2.75 -16.91 -4.28
CA PHE A 228 3.38 -15.90 -3.43
C PHE A 228 2.65 -14.56 -3.53
N PHE A 229 2.29 -13.99 -2.40
CA PHE A 229 1.57 -12.74 -2.27
C PHE A 229 2.42 -11.68 -1.57
N VAL A 230 2.63 -10.52 -2.18
CA VAL A 230 3.23 -9.33 -1.53
C VAL A 230 2.14 -8.34 -1.17
N MET A 231 1.71 -8.40 0.11
CA MET A 231 0.69 -7.53 0.71
C MET A 231 1.33 -6.53 1.68
N SER A 232 2.54 -6.08 1.35
CA SER A 232 3.45 -5.28 2.19
C SER A 232 2.94 -3.87 2.54
N GLY A 233 1.88 -3.39 1.90
CA GLY A 233 1.46 -2.00 2.00
C GLY A 233 2.42 -1.01 1.34
N VAL A 234 2.28 0.27 1.71
CA VAL A 234 2.83 1.42 0.98
C VAL A 234 3.54 2.49 1.82
N LEU A 235 3.35 2.50 3.14
CA LEU A 235 3.96 3.45 4.09
C LEU A 235 4.57 2.66 5.26
N THR A 236 5.60 1.87 4.96
CA THR A 236 6.21 0.91 5.90
C THR A 236 7.63 1.26 6.31
N ILE A 237 8.41 1.85 5.40
CA ILE A 237 9.81 2.20 5.61
C ILE A 237 9.92 3.64 6.11
N PRO A 238 10.18 3.87 7.42
CA PRO A 238 10.33 5.21 7.97
C PRO A 238 11.60 5.89 7.46
N HIS A 239 11.57 7.22 7.36
CA HIS A 239 12.71 8.00 6.88
C HIS A 239 12.89 9.32 7.64
N VAL A 240 14.08 9.89 7.56
CA VAL A 240 14.47 11.15 8.19
C VAL A 240 15.09 12.10 7.16
N PRO A 241 14.90 13.42 7.28
CA PRO A 241 15.56 14.40 6.42
C PRO A 241 17.06 14.42 6.71
N LYS A 242 17.87 14.75 5.68
CA LYS A 242 19.31 15.00 5.80
C LYS A 242 19.59 16.36 6.44
N VAL A 243 19.26 16.48 7.72
CA VAL A 243 19.63 17.61 8.59
C VAL A 243 21.06 17.40 9.06
N SER A 244 21.94 18.36 8.81
CA SER A 244 23.36 18.27 9.18
C SER A 244 23.53 18.19 10.69
N GLY A 245 24.30 17.22 11.21
CA GLY A 245 24.57 17.07 12.65
C GLY A 245 23.48 16.38 13.46
N LEU A 246 22.41 15.86 12.84
CA LEU A 246 21.26 15.24 13.54
C LEU A 246 21.67 14.04 14.40
N GLU A 247 22.64 13.26 13.92
CA GLU A 247 23.28 12.16 14.64
C GLU A 247 23.95 12.60 15.95
N GLY A 248 24.38 13.86 16.06
CA GLY A 248 25.10 14.43 17.22
C GLY A 248 24.22 15.08 18.30
N PHE A 249 22.90 15.15 18.13
CA PHE A 249 21.98 15.74 19.12
C PHE A 249 21.94 14.91 20.42
N ASN A 250 22.36 15.44 21.57
CA ASN A 250 22.51 14.62 22.80
C ASN A 250 21.19 14.19 23.46
N GLY A 251 20.05 14.82 23.12
CA GLY A 251 18.75 14.47 23.70
C GLY A 251 18.19 13.13 23.20
N SER A 252 17.06 12.72 23.79
CA SER A 252 16.36 11.50 23.35
C SER A 252 15.74 11.72 21.97
N MET A 253 15.88 10.77 21.05
CA MET A 253 15.39 10.91 19.67
C MET A 253 14.78 9.60 19.18
N PHE A 254 13.57 9.67 18.61
CA PHE A 254 12.85 8.51 18.05
C PHE A 254 11.89 8.91 16.93
N HIS A 255 11.58 7.98 16.03
CA HIS A 255 10.59 8.19 14.96
C HIS A 255 9.19 7.77 15.42
N THR A 256 8.14 8.46 14.97
CA THR A 256 6.76 8.21 15.46
C THR A 256 6.23 6.81 15.15
N SER A 257 6.74 6.17 14.09
CA SER A 257 6.44 4.77 13.75
C SER A 257 7.21 3.72 14.58
N ARG A 258 8.01 4.17 15.56
CA ARG A 258 8.87 3.42 16.49
C ARG A 258 8.95 4.18 17.84
N TRP A 259 7.78 4.52 18.38
CA TRP A 259 7.65 5.42 19.54
C TRP A 259 8.31 4.86 20.81
N ASP A 260 9.08 5.69 21.52
CA ASP A 260 9.76 5.30 22.76
C ASP A 260 8.96 5.73 24.01
N TYR A 261 8.13 4.82 24.53
CA TYR A 261 7.41 5.02 25.77
C TYR A 261 8.31 5.01 27.03
N GLY A 262 9.54 4.48 26.94
CA GLY A 262 10.53 4.60 28.01
C GLY A 262 11.05 6.02 28.19
N VAL A 263 11.07 6.81 27.11
CA VAL A 263 11.36 8.26 27.16
C VAL A 263 10.12 9.07 27.53
N THR A 264 8.95 8.78 26.96
CA THR A 264 7.77 9.67 27.15
C THR A 264 6.96 9.38 28.41
N GLY A 265 7.06 8.18 28.98
CA GLY A 265 6.03 7.65 29.87
C GLY A 265 4.73 7.32 29.11
N GLY A 266 3.87 6.52 29.74
CA GLY A 266 2.63 6.00 29.13
C GLY A 266 2.82 4.67 28.40
N SER A 267 1.84 4.30 27.58
CA SER A 267 1.79 3.11 26.73
C SER A 267 0.83 3.33 25.55
N GLN A 268 0.58 2.32 24.70
CA GLN A 268 -0.46 2.45 23.66
C GLN A 268 -1.86 2.56 24.29
N GLU A 269 -2.03 1.95 25.47
CA GLU A 269 -3.23 1.87 26.26
C GLU A 269 -3.45 3.10 27.16
N ASP A 270 -2.37 3.71 27.66
CA ASP A 270 -2.38 4.91 28.52
C ASP A 270 -1.57 6.07 27.90
N GLN A 271 -2.26 7.16 27.52
CA GLN A 271 -1.64 8.35 26.92
C GLN A 271 -1.10 9.36 27.95
N ASN A 272 -0.83 8.93 29.18
CA ASN A 272 -0.16 9.71 30.22
C ASN A 272 1.35 9.86 29.95
N LEU A 273 1.74 10.90 29.21
CA LEU A 273 3.13 11.17 28.81
C LEU A 273 3.94 11.91 29.91
N SER A 274 3.80 11.48 31.16
CA SER A 274 4.44 12.10 32.34
C SER A 274 5.97 12.16 32.29
N GLY A 275 6.64 11.33 31.49
CA GLY A 275 8.09 11.45 31.23
C GLY A 275 8.50 12.72 30.48
N LEU A 276 7.53 13.41 29.85
CA LEU A 276 7.70 14.70 29.20
C LEU A 276 7.54 15.90 30.15
N GLU A 277 7.11 15.70 31.40
CA GLU A 277 6.99 16.80 32.36
C GLU A 277 8.33 17.51 32.57
N GLY A 278 8.31 18.84 32.50
CA GLY A 278 9.51 19.67 32.56
C GLY A 278 10.37 19.70 31.28
N LYS A 279 10.11 18.84 30.28
CA LYS A 279 10.92 18.71 29.05
C LYS A 279 10.55 19.71 27.96
N ARG A 280 11.54 20.12 27.18
CA ARG A 280 11.40 20.79 25.88
C ARG A 280 11.36 19.73 24.79
N VAL A 281 10.23 19.59 24.10
CA VAL A 281 10.00 18.56 23.10
C VAL A 281 9.92 19.18 21.72
N GLY A 282 10.80 18.78 20.81
CA GLY A 282 10.71 19.15 19.40
C GLY A 282 9.99 18.07 18.60
N ILE A 283 9.23 18.47 17.60
CA ILE A 283 8.65 17.55 16.60
C ILE A 283 8.89 18.07 15.18
N ILE A 284 9.60 17.28 14.36
CA ILE A 284 9.84 17.61 12.95
C ILE A 284 8.73 17.02 12.09
N GLY A 285 8.09 17.87 11.29
CA GLY A 285 7.06 17.48 10.33
C GLY A 285 5.65 17.78 10.84
N THR A 286 4.77 18.08 9.89
CA THR A 286 3.40 18.60 10.11
C THR A 286 2.34 17.79 9.34
N GLY A 287 2.68 16.59 8.88
CA GLY A 287 1.74 15.64 8.28
C GLY A 287 0.82 14.98 9.31
N ALA A 288 -0.13 14.15 8.85
CA ALA A 288 -1.21 13.57 9.66
C ALA A 288 -0.80 13.01 11.03
N THR A 289 0.39 12.40 11.15
CA THR A 289 0.93 11.91 12.43
C THR A 289 1.21 13.04 13.43
N ALA A 290 1.80 14.15 13.02
CA ALA A 290 1.99 15.31 13.89
C ALA A 290 0.65 15.98 14.24
N ILE A 291 -0.29 16.02 13.30
CA ILE A 291 -1.67 16.51 13.53
C ILE A 291 -2.38 15.73 14.65
N GLN A 292 -2.02 14.45 14.85
CA GLN A 292 -2.53 13.59 15.92
C GLN A 292 -1.68 13.64 17.20
N ALA A 293 -0.35 13.75 17.08
CA ALA A 293 0.58 13.67 18.22
C ALA A 293 0.79 15.01 18.96
N VAL A 294 0.82 16.15 18.26
CA VAL A 294 1.04 17.48 18.87
C VAL A 294 0.04 17.77 20.02
N PRO A 295 -1.28 17.52 19.87
CA PRO A 295 -2.23 17.70 20.97
C PRO A 295 -2.03 16.78 22.17
N LYS A 296 -1.23 15.72 22.07
CA LYS A 296 -0.90 14.84 23.20
C LYS A 296 0.41 15.29 23.84
N LEU A 297 1.43 15.62 23.06
CA LEU A 297 2.67 16.24 23.54
C LEU A 297 2.39 17.52 24.36
N ALA A 298 1.53 18.40 23.85
CA ALA A 298 1.17 19.67 24.48
C ALA A 298 0.47 19.56 25.84
N LYS A 299 0.00 18.37 26.23
CA LYS A 299 -0.66 18.14 27.54
C LYS A 299 0.32 17.81 28.67
N PHE A 300 1.59 17.50 28.36
CA PHE A 300 2.59 17.06 29.35
C PHE A 300 3.95 17.76 29.21
N ALA A 301 4.38 18.07 27.98
CA ALA A 301 5.65 18.75 27.74
C ALA A 301 5.64 20.17 28.32
N LYS A 302 6.78 20.62 28.87
CA LYS A 302 6.95 22.00 29.34
C LYS A 302 6.95 22.99 28.17
N GLU A 303 7.60 22.63 27.06
CA GLU A 303 7.59 23.39 25.80
C GLU A 303 7.43 22.39 24.65
N VAL A 304 6.64 22.75 23.62
CA VAL A 304 6.54 21.99 22.37
C VAL A 304 6.96 22.88 21.20
N TYR A 305 7.98 22.48 20.45
CA TYR A 305 8.44 23.17 19.24
C TYR A 305 8.05 22.36 18.00
N VAL A 306 7.13 22.88 17.18
CA VAL A 306 6.62 22.22 15.97
C VAL A 306 7.37 22.76 14.76
N PHE A 307 8.34 21.99 14.24
CA PHE A 307 9.20 22.40 13.13
C PHE A 307 8.50 22.12 11.79
N GLN A 308 7.96 23.18 11.19
CA GLN A 308 7.13 23.13 9.99
C GLN A 308 7.89 23.49 8.72
N ARG A 309 7.78 22.65 7.68
CA ARG A 309 8.18 22.98 6.30
C ARG A 309 7.00 23.30 5.38
N THR A 310 5.84 22.72 5.66
CA THR A 310 4.62 22.93 4.87
C THR A 310 3.42 22.64 5.76
N PRO A 311 2.49 23.58 5.96
CA PRO A 311 1.27 23.31 6.72
C PRO A 311 0.41 22.24 6.06
N SER A 312 -0.29 21.45 6.87
CA SER A 312 -1.32 20.51 6.37
C SER A 312 -2.65 21.22 6.16
N SER A 313 -3.48 20.70 5.25
CA SER A 313 -4.90 21.04 5.20
C SER A 313 -5.62 20.34 6.36
N VAL A 314 -5.95 21.09 7.42
CA VAL A 314 -6.59 20.59 8.65
C VAL A 314 -8.08 20.91 8.63
N SER A 315 -8.89 19.94 8.22
CA SER A 315 -10.35 20.00 8.30
C SER A 315 -10.86 19.49 9.66
N TRP A 316 -12.17 19.52 9.88
CA TRP A 316 -12.80 19.05 11.11
C TRP A 316 -12.75 17.52 11.22
N ARG A 317 -12.64 16.99 12.44
CA ARG A 317 -12.60 15.53 12.69
C ARG A 317 -14.00 14.99 12.93
N GLY A 318 -14.74 15.58 13.88
CA GLY A 318 -16.08 15.13 14.29
C GLY A 318 -16.06 13.73 14.90
N GLN A 319 -15.12 13.47 15.83
CA GLN A 319 -15.06 12.22 16.57
C GLN A 319 -16.30 12.07 17.46
N LYS A 320 -16.88 10.86 17.48
CA LYS A 320 -17.94 10.47 18.41
C LYS A 320 -17.79 9.00 18.79
N GLU A 321 -18.31 8.64 19.96
CA GLU A 321 -18.62 7.25 20.27
C GLU A 321 -19.68 6.71 19.29
N THR A 322 -19.69 5.40 19.10
CA THR A 322 -20.65 4.72 18.23
C THR A 322 -21.92 4.42 18.99
N ASP A 323 -23.02 5.12 18.69
CA ASP A 323 -24.34 4.84 19.28
C ASP A 323 -24.78 3.40 18.92
N PRO A 324 -25.06 2.52 19.91
CA PRO A 324 -25.53 1.17 19.67
C PRO A 324 -26.84 1.08 18.89
N GLU A 325 -27.70 2.10 18.93
CA GLU A 325 -28.96 2.11 18.18
C GLU A 325 -28.77 2.61 16.74
N GLU A 326 -28.03 3.69 16.50
CA GLU A 326 -27.54 4.07 15.16
C GLU A 326 -26.83 2.90 14.46
N TRP A 327 -25.99 2.16 15.20
CA TRP A 327 -25.29 0.98 14.66
C TRP A 327 -26.26 -0.07 14.12
N LYS A 328 -27.27 -0.46 14.90
CA LYS A 328 -28.25 -1.51 14.50
C LYS A 328 -29.27 -1.02 13.48
N THR A 329 -29.68 0.25 13.56
CA THR A 329 -30.83 0.79 12.81
C THR A 329 -30.45 1.55 11.54
N LYS A 330 -29.20 2.00 11.41
CA LYS A 330 -28.73 2.78 10.24
C LYS A 330 -27.44 2.26 9.61
N ILE A 331 -26.56 1.60 10.36
CA ILE A 331 -25.24 1.15 9.85
C ILE A 331 -25.29 -0.32 9.46
N ALA A 332 -25.24 -1.25 10.42
CA ALA A 332 -25.17 -2.70 10.22
C ALA A 332 -26.57 -3.34 10.02
N THR A 333 -27.36 -2.78 9.11
CA THR A 333 -28.80 -3.10 8.97
C THR A 333 -29.12 -4.34 8.14
N LYS A 334 -28.19 -4.79 7.29
CA LYS A 334 -28.37 -5.85 6.28
C LYS A 334 -27.04 -6.46 5.86
N LYS A 335 -27.06 -7.65 5.25
CA LYS A 335 -25.88 -8.23 4.63
C LYS A 335 -25.34 -7.33 3.50
N GLY A 336 -24.02 -7.13 3.46
CA GLY A 336 -23.31 -6.30 2.50
C GLY A 336 -23.27 -4.80 2.86
N TRP A 337 -23.76 -4.40 4.04
CA TRP A 337 -23.85 -2.99 4.44
C TRP A 337 -22.52 -2.24 4.34
N GLN A 338 -21.39 -2.92 4.64
CA GLN A 338 -20.07 -2.28 4.61
C GLN A 338 -19.65 -1.91 3.18
N LYS A 339 -19.88 -2.78 2.17
CA LYS A 339 -19.59 -2.49 0.76
C LYS A 339 -20.51 -1.38 0.22
N GLU A 340 -21.77 -1.33 0.66
CA GLU A 340 -22.71 -0.26 0.30
C GLU A 340 -22.33 1.10 0.89
N ARG A 341 -21.97 1.14 2.19
CA ARG A 341 -21.52 2.36 2.88
C ARG A 341 -20.19 2.88 2.32
N ARG A 342 -19.30 1.97 1.92
CA ARG A 342 -18.07 2.27 1.17
C ARG A 342 -18.36 2.92 -0.19
N HIS A 343 -19.22 2.29 -1.00
CA HIS A 343 -19.65 2.82 -2.29
C HIS A 343 -20.24 4.23 -2.17
N ASN A 344 -21.11 4.47 -1.18
CA ASN A 344 -21.69 5.78 -0.88
C ASN A 344 -20.64 6.86 -0.56
N TRP A 345 -19.57 6.51 0.15
CA TRP A 345 -18.49 7.43 0.49
C TRP A 345 -17.62 7.77 -0.72
N ASP A 346 -17.29 6.76 -1.53
CA ASP A 346 -16.48 6.94 -2.74
C ASP A 346 -17.18 7.80 -3.81
N THR A 347 -18.52 7.83 -3.90
CA THR A 347 -19.18 8.72 -4.89
C THR A 347 -18.92 10.21 -4.61
N TYR A 348 -18.75 10.63 -3.35
CA TYR A 348 -18.34 12.01 -3.05
C TYR A 348 -16.89 12.28 -3.47
N LEU A 349 -15.98 11.31 -3.28
CA LEU A 349 -14.56 11.47 -3.57
C LEU A 349 -14.21 11.30 -5.06
N ASN A 350 -14.96 10.46 -5.78
CA ASN A 350 -14.94 10.37 -7.24
C ASN A 350 -15.81 11.47 -7.89
N ASN A 351 -16.27 12.48 -7.14
CA ASN A 351 -17.04 13.63 -7.65
C ASN A 351 -18.26 13.24 -8.51
N CYS A 352 -19.01 12.23 -8.08
CA CYS A 352 -20.14 11.65 -8.81
C CYS A 352 -21.35 11.25 -7.94
N ALA A 353 -21.43 11.73 -6.70
CA ALA A 353 -22.60 11.55 -5.83
C ALA A 353 -23.84 12.25 -6.44
N PRO A 354 -24.98 11.55 -6.61
CA PRO A 354 -26.24 12.19 -7.00
C PRO A 354 -26.69 13.25 -5.98
N PRO A 355 -27.34 14.36 -6.41
CA PRO A 355 -27.79 15.43 -5.50
C PRO A 355 -28.72 14.96 -4.38
N GLU A 356 -29.52 13.93 -4.63
CA GLU A 356 -30.47 13.31 -3.69
C GLU A 356 -29.86 12.21 -2.82
N GLN A 357 -28.57 11.86 -3.00
CA GLN A 357 -27.91 10.79 -2.26
C GLN A 357 -27.65 11.19 -0.79
N GLU A 358 -28.18 10.42 0.17
CA GLU A 358 -27.84 10.59 1.58
C GLU A 358 -26.33 10.37 1.79
N ASN A 359 -25.67 11.31 2.46
CA ASN A 359 -24.27 11.21 2.84
C ASN A 359 -24.15 10.37 4.13
N LEU A 360 -24.10 9.04 3.98
CA LEU A 360 -24.16 8.10 5.09
C LEU A 360 -23.00 8.27 6.08
N VAL A 361 -21.84 8.73 5.61
CA VAL A 361 -20.62 8.91 6.42
C VAL A 361 -20.55 10.30 7.04
N GLY A 362 -20.94 11.37 6.33
CA GLY A 362 -20.97 12.74 6.83
C GLY A 362 -19.68 13.18 7.52
N CYS A 363 -18.62 13.43 6.74
CA CYS A 363 -17.30 13.77 7.28
C CYS A 363 -16.49 14.72 6.38
N GLY A 364 -15.41 15.29 6.91
CA GLY A 364 -14.53 16.21 6.17
C GLY A 364 -13.88 15.62 4.89
N TRP A 365 -13.92 14.30 4.66
CA TRP A 365 -13.58 13.70 3.35
C TRP A 365 -14.66 13.93 2.30
N THR A 366 -15.94 13.79 2.66
CA THR A 366 -17.06 14.00 1.73
C THR A 366 -17.24 15.48 1.32
N GLU A 367 -16.54 16.39 2.01
CA GLU A 367 -16.34 17.79 1.60
C GLU A 367 -15.10 18.00 0.68
N ALA A 368 -14.54 16.94 0.06
CA ALA A 368 -13.29 16.98 -0.70
C ALA A 368 -13.38 16.41 -2.13
N PRO A 369 -14.39 16.79 -2.94
CA PRO A 369 -14.61 16.19 -4.27
C PRO A 369 -13.41 16.36 -5.22
N ALA A 370 -12.62 17.44 -5.10
CA ALA A 370 -11.40 17.63 -5.88
C ALA A 370 -10.28 16.61 -5.60
N CYS A 371 -10.41 15.72 -4.60
CA CYS A 371 -9.52 14.55 -4.45
C CYS A 371 -9.58 13.61 -5.67
N CYS A 372 -10.66 13.65 -6.47
CA CYS A 372 -10.75 12.92 -7.74
C CYS A 372 -9.58 13.17 -8.71
N ALA A 373 -8.86 14.30 -8.59
CA ALA A 373 -7.63 14.59 -9.31
C ALA A 373 -6.54 13.49 -9.21
N ILE A 374 -6.55 12.70 -8.13
CA ILE A 374 -5.54 11.66 -7.85
C ILE A 374 -6.13 10.25 -7.63
N ILE A 375 -7.46 10.10 -7.69
CA ILE A 375 -8.15 8.79 -7.59
C ILE A 375 -9.10 8.48 -8.75
N GLY A 376 -9.39 9.47 -9.60
CA GLY A 376 -10.31 9.38 -10.73
C GLY A 376 -11.75 9.87 -10.45
N SER A 377 -12.49 10.13 -11.53
CA SER A 377 -13.92 10.47 -11.55
C SER A 377 -14.53 10.05 -12.90
N PRO A 378 -15.72 9.42 -12.93
CA PRO A 378 -16.40 9.16 -14.18
C PRO A 378 -16.84 10.45 -14.89
N ASN A 379 -17.02 11.55 -14.14
CA ASN A 379 -17.48 12.84 -14.66
C ASN A 379 -16.40 13.64 -15.40
N PHE A 380 -15.12 13.22 -15.34
CA PHE A 380 -14.03 13.79 -16.15
C PHE A 380 -13.60 12.91 -17.33
N GLY A 381 -14.01 11.63 -17.38
CA GLY A 381 -13.72 10.72 -18.50
C GLY A 381 -12.22 10.57 -18.81
N PHE A 382 -11.88 10.59 -20.11
CA PHE A 382 -10.50 10.56 -20.59
C PHE A 382 -10.04 11.94 -21.03
N VAL A 383 -9.08 12.52 -20.30
CA VAL A 383 -8.43 13.78 -20.68
C VAL A 383 -7.54 13.50 -21.89
N GLN A 384 -7.70 14.28 -22.97
CA GLN A 384 -6.82 14.16 -24.13
C GLN A 384 -5.42 14.68 -23.78
N PRO A 385 -4.34 14.06 -24.28
CA PRO A 385 -2.97 14.46 -23.96
C PRO A 385 -2.50 15.70 -24.75
N THR A 386 -3.35 16.74 -24.86
CA THR A 386 -2.99 18.03 -25.46
C THR A 386 -2.88 19.11 -24.37
N PRO A 387 -2.07 20.17 -24.58
CA PRO A 387 -1.92 21.24 -23.59
C PRO A 387 -3.24 21.92 -23.20
N GLU A 388 -4.17 22.03 -24.15
CA GLU A 388 -5.46 22.69 -23.98
C GLU A 388 -6.39 21.85 -23.11
N ALA A 389 -6.53 20.56 -23.41
CA ALA A 389 -7.37 19.63 -22.65
C ALA A 389 -6.82 19.38 -21.23
N ILE A 390 -5.50 19.32 -21.08
CA ILE A 390 -4.84 19.25 -19.77
C ILE A 390 -5.06 20.55 -18.98
N GLY A 391 -4.92 21.72 -19.62
CA GLY A 391 -5.18 23.02 -19.00
C GLY A 391 -6.64 23.18 -18.54
N GLU A 392 -7.61 22.75 -19.36
CA GLU A 392 -9.02 22.76 -19.01
C GLU A 392 -9.34 21.82 -17.83
N HIS A 393 -8.77 20.60 -17.83
CA HIS A 393 -8.91 19.63 -16.73
C HIS A 393 -8.36 20.17 -15.41
N ILE A 394 -7.15 20.73 -15.41
CA ILE A 394 -6.54 21.35 -14.22
C ILE A 394 -7.38 22.55 -13.76
N GLY A 395 -7.86 23.40 -14.68
CA GLY A 395 -8.73 24.53 -14.35
C GLY A 395 -10.03 24.11 -13.68
N LYS A 396 -10.72 23.09 -14.22
CA LYS A 396 -11.93 22.49 -13.63
C LYS A 396 -11.67 21.95 -12.22
N LEU A 397 -10.58 21.22 -12.02
CA LEU A 397 -10.21 20.68 -10.70
C LEU A 397 -9.85 21.80 -9.69
N MET A 398 -9.16 22.86 -10.11
CA MET A 398 -8.88 24.00 -9.24
C MET A 398 -10.16 24.73 -8.84
N MET A 399 -11.11 24.95 -9.76
CA MET A 399 -12.41 25.55 -9.44
C MET A 399 -13.23 24.68 -8.46
N LEU A 400 -13.17 23.35 -8.59
CA LEU A 400 -13.83 22.39 -7.70
C LEU A 400 -13.24 22.40 -6.28
N ASP A 401 -11.96 22.73 -6.11
CA ASP A 401 -11.31 22.77 -4.79
C ASP A 401 -11.46 24.10 -4.03
N VAL A 402 -11.59 25.23 -4.75
CA VAL A 402 -11.64 26.58 -4.16
C VAL A 402 -12.56 26.68 -2.92
N PRO A 403 -13.83 26.23 -2.94
CA PRO A 403 -14.71 26.36 -1.77
C PRO A 403 -14.17 25.65 -0.53
N ARG A 404 -13.56 24.46 -0.71
CA ARG A 404 -12.91 23.73 0.38
C ARG A 404 -11.63 24.43 0.84
N ALA A 405 -10.77 24.82 -0.10
CA ALA A 405 -9.48 25.39 0.21
C ALA A 405 -9.59 26.74 0.93
N GLU A 406 -10.59 27.57 0.59
CA GLU A 406 -10.92 28.79 1.35
C GLU A 406 -11.50 28.44 2.73
N LYS A 407 -12.48 27.52 2.84
CA LYS A 407 -13.06 27.07 4.12
C LYS A 407 -11.99 26.52 5.09
N ALA A 408 -10.99 25.81 4.57
CA ALA A 408 -9.87 25.29 5.36
C ALA A 408 -8.92 26.38 5.86
N ARG A 409 -8.76 27.50 5.13
CA ARG A 409 -7.97 28.66 5.55
C ARG A 409 -8.74 29.54 6.53
N ALA A 410 -10.03 29.78 6.28
CA ALA A 410 -10.93 30.49 7.20
C ALA A 410 -10.99 29.81 8.57
N ARG A 411 -11.14 28.47 8.63
CA ARG A 411 -11.10 27.69 9.88
C ARG A 411 -9.82 27.91 10.71
N ILE A 412 -8.71 28.31 10.09
CA ILE A 412 -7.46 28.60 10.80
C ILE A 412 -7.52 30.01 11.41
N ASP A 413 -8.03 31.00 10.66
CA ASP A 413 -8.32 32.35 11.18
C ASP A 413 -9.37 32.34 12.31
N ASP A 414 -10.38 31.46 12.21
CA ASP A 414 -11.44 31.32 13.22
C ASP A 414 -10.97 30.67 14.54
N ILE A 415 -9.81 30.00 14.55
CA ILE A 415 -9.36 29.15 15.67
C ILE A 415 -8.04 29.62 16.28
N VAL A 416 -7.10 30.15 15.50
CA VAL A 416 -5.74 30.47 15.96
C VAL A 416 -5.65 31.96 16.30
N ASN A 417 -5.48 32.26 17.59
CA ASN A 417 -5.59 33.62 18.12
C ASN A 417 -4.46 34.56 17.68
N ASP A 418 -3.26 34.02 17.45
CA ASP A 418 -2.12 34.78 16.93
C ASP A 418 -2.18 34.84 15.39
N PRO A 419 -2.30 36.02 14.77
CA PRO A 419 -2.35 36.14 13.31
C PRO A 419 -1.07 35.71 12.60
N GLU A 420 0.11 35.75 13.23
CA GLU A 420 1.36 35.31 12.59
C GLU A 420 1.40 33.77 12.50
N THR A 421 1.13 33.08 13.61
CA THR A 421 0.97 31.61 13.64
C THR A 421 -0.19 31.15 12.77
N ALA A 422 -1.33 31.87 12.77
CA ALA A 422 -2.46 31.59 11.88
C ALA A 422 -2.05 31.70 10.40
N ALA A 423 -1.31 32.74 10.01
CA ALA A 423 -0.82 32.91 8.65
C ALA A 423 0.15 31.79 8.23
N ALA A 424 1.06 31.38 9.12
CA ALA A 424 2.00 30.30 8.90
C ALA A 424 1.33 28.90 8.82
N LEU A 425 0.20 28.69 9.49
CA LEU A 425 -0.57 27.44 9.43
C LEU A 425 -1.41 27.28 8.15
N LYS A 426 -1.57 28.31 7.31
CA LYS A 426 -2.47 28.26 6.13
C LYS A 426 -1.90 27.40 4.99
N PRO A 427 -2.60 26.34 4.54
CA PRO A 427 -2.22 25.57 3.37
C PRO A 427 -2.46 26.38 2.08
N TRP A 428 -1.40 26.54 1.29
CA TRP A 428 -1.44 27.21 -0.02
C TRP A 428 -1.07 26.22 -1.14
N TYR A 429 -1.94 25.22 -1.32
CA TYR A 429 -1.86 24.23 -2.40
C TYR A 429 -3.24 23.53 -2.57
N PRO A 430 -3.54 22.93 -3.74
CA PRO A 430 -4.79 22.20 -3.95
C PRO A 430 -4.91 20.93 -3.08
N VAL A 431 -6.11 20.57 -2.64
CA VAL A 431 -6.36 19.47 -1.69
C VAL A 431 -5.72 18.13 -2.08
N TRP A 432 -5.62 17.83 -3.37
CA TRP A 432 -5.09 16.55 -3.86
C TRP A 432 -3.56 16.41 -3.75
N CYS A 433 -2.84 17.49 -3.45
CA CYS A 433 -1.38 17.50 -3.44
C CYS A 433 -0.75 16.88 -2.17
N LYS A 434 -1.55 16.67 -1.12
CA LYS A 434 -1.19 16.04 0.16
C LYS A 434 -2.41 15.25 0.64
N ARG A 435 -2.24 14.18 1.43
CA ARG A 435 -3.40 13.57 2.11
C ARG A 435 -4.07 14.60 3.03
N PRO A 436 -5.38 14.87 2.90
CA PRO A 436 -6.10 15.74 3.82
C PRO A 436 -5.98 15.26 5.27
N THR A 437 -5.99 16.20 6.22
CA THR A 437 -5.88 15.88 7.65
C THR A 437 -7.10 16.41 8.41
N PHE A 438 -7.41 15.78 9.55
CA PHE A 438 -8.67 15.99 10.27
C PHE A 438 -8.39 16.08 11.76
N SER A 439 -8.63 17.24 12.37
CA SER A 439 -8.43 17.43 13.81
C SER A 439 -9.28 18.57 14.36
N ASP A 440 -9.79 18.35 15.56
CA ASP A 440 -10.48 19.35 16.39
C ASP A 440 -9.67 19.69 17.67
N GLU A 441 -8.40 19.22 17.75
CA GLU A 441 -7.45 19.61 18.81
C GLU A 441 -6.18 20.31 18.28
N TYR A 442 -5.77 20.11 17.00
CA TYR A 442 -4.45 20.53 16.51
C TYR A 442 -4.29 22.05 16.40
N LEU A 443 -5.24 22.74 15.76
CA LEU A 443 -5.14 24.20 15.59
C LEU A 443 -5.26 24.92 16.94
N GLN A 444 -6.12 24.39 17.82
CA GLN A 444 -6.32 24.85 19.19
C GLN A 444 -5.05 24.72 20.05
N ALA A 445 -4.18 23.75 19.77
CA ALA A 445 -2.94 23.56 20.52
C ALA A 445 -1.99 24.77 20.42
N PHE A 446 -2.00 25.51 19.31
CA PHE A 446 -1.18 26.71 19.12
C PHE A 446 -1.68 27.95 19.88
N ASN A 447 -2.84 27.87 20.54
CA ASN A 447 -3.29 28.88 21.49
C ASN A 447 -2.74 28.65 22.92
N LEU A 448 -1.98 27.57 23.14
CA LEU A 448 -1.33 27.28 24.42
C LEU A 448 0.03 28.00 24.47
N PRO A 449 0.37 28.71 25.55
CA PRO A 449 1.52 29.62 25.60
C PRO A 449 2.88 28.91 25.52
N HIS A 450 2.91 27.59 25.64
CA HIS A 450 4.09 26.73 25.56
C HIS A 450 4.17 25.90 24.27
N VAL A 451 3.30 26.13 23.29
CA VAL A 451 3.29 25.45 21.99
C VAL A 451 3.69 26.42 20.90
N HIS A 452 4.91 26.26 20.41
CA HIS A 452 5.59 27.17 19.51
C HIS A 452 5.63 26.60 18.09
N LEU A 453 5.01 27.28 17.12
CA LEU A 453 5.22 26.97 15.71
C LEU A 453 6.58 27.52 15.26
N VAL A 454 7.42 26.66 14.69
CA VAL A 454 8.72 27.03 14.10
C VAL A 454 8.63 26.80 12.60
N ASP A 455 8.12 27.80 11.87
CA ASP A 455 8.07 27.73 10.41
C ASP A 455 9.46 27.97 9.79
N THR A 456 9.73 27.24 8.71
CA THR A 456 11.02 27.23 8.01
C THR A 456 10.97 27.88 6.63
N ASP A 457 9.91 28.64 6.30
CA ASP A 457 9.68 29.29 5.00
C ASP A 457 9.85 28.32 3.81
N GLY A 458 9.37 27.09 3.98
CA GLY A 458 9.49 26.02 2.98
C GLY A 458 10.83 25.28 2.93
N LYS A 459 11.88 25.73 3.62
CA LYS A 459 13.25 25.21 3.45
C LYS A 459 13.51 23.92 4.24
N GLY A 460 12.93 23.80 5.43
CA GLY A 460 13.18 22.73 6.40
C GLY A 460 14.12 23.17 7.52
N VAL A 461 14.49 22.24 8.40
CA VAL A 461 15.47 22.49 9.47
C VAL A 461 16.87 22.58 8.85
N ASP A 462 17.65 23.60 9.20
CA ASP A 462 18.95 23.87 8.58
C ASP A 462 20.02 22.87 9.05
N SER A 463 20.09 22.67 10.36
CA SER A 463 21.05 21.78 11.04
C SER A 463 20.58 21.42 12.44
N ALA A 464 21.26 20.49 13.09
CA ALA A 464 21.14 20.19 14.50
C ALA A 464 22.48 20.44 15.21
N THR A 465 22.40 20.77 16.50
CA THR A 465 23.54 20.87 17.41
C THR A 465 23.50 19.71 18.40
N SER A 466 24.50 19.64 19.27
CA SER A 466 24.44 18.74 20.43
C SER A 466 23.32 19.06 21.44
N ALA A 467 22.69 20.25 21.35
CA ALA A 467 21.69 20.75 22.30
C ALA A 467 20.29 20.98 21.70
N GLY A 468 20.12 20.99 20.37
CA GLY A 468 18.84 21.29 19.74
C GLY A 468 18.87 21.34 18.21
N LEU A 469 17.91 22.06 17.63
CA LEU A 469 17.79 22.27 16.18
C LEU A 469 17.99 23.74 15.80
N VAL A 470 18.53 24.01 14.62
CA VAL A 470 18.73 25.36 14.08
C VAL A 470 17.76 25.61 12.93
N VAL A 471 17.04 26.73 13.00
CA VAL A 471 16.14 27.23 11.94
C VAL A 471 16.37 28.72 11.78
N GLN A 472 16.65 29.15 10.55
CA GLN A 472 16.91 30.55 10.17
C GLN A 472 18.02 31.19 11.03
N GLY A 473 19.05 30.39 11.34
CA GLY A 473 20.18 30.79 12.19
C GLY A 473 19.89 30.86 13.70
N LYS A 474 18.65 30.64 14.14
CA LYS A 474 18.27 30.57 15.56
C LYS A 474 18.26 29.12 16.04
N GLU A 475 18.94 28.86 17.15
CA GLU A 475 18.90 27.57 17.84
C GLU A 475 17.66 27.44 18.74
N TYR A 476 17.08 26.25 18.75
CA TYR A 476 15.95 25.83 19.58
C TYR A 476 16.40 24.63 20.42
N PRO A 477 16.84 24.85 21.68
CA PRO A 477 17.33 23.78 22.54
C PRO A 477 16.23 22.79 22.96
N LEU A 478 16.50 21.48 22.86
CA LEU A 478 15.54 20.40 23.08
C LEU A 478 16.09 19.34 24.06
N ASP A 479 15.19 18.69 24.78
CA ASP A 479 15.50 17.52 25.63
C ASP A 479 15.07 16.20 24.94
N VAL A 480 14.00 16.27 24.13
CA VAL A 480 13.44 15.16 23.35
C VAL A 480 13.13 15.64 21.93
N LEU A 481 13.43 14.81 20.93
CA LEU A 481 13.18 15.07 19.51
C LEU A 481 12.35 13.94 18.87
N VAL A 482 11.11 14.27 18.53
CA VAL A 482 10.15 13.38 17.85
C VAL A 482 10.27 13.58 16.34
N LEU A 483 10.66 12.54 15.62
CA LEU A 483 10.72 12.57 14.16
C LEU A 483 9.37 12.10 13.61
N SER A 484 8.49 13.04 13.25
CA SER A 484 7.23 12.79 12.52
C SER A 484 7.43 12.98 11.01
N THR A 485 8.58 12.55 10.52
CA THR A 485 9.11 12.89 9.20
C THR A 485 8.53 12.04 8.07
N GLY A 486 8.04 10.83 8.38
CA GLY A 486 7.17 10.07 7.50
C GLY A 486 7.80 8.78 6.99
N TYR A 487 7.60 8.50 5.70
CA TYR A 487 7.97 7.23 5.08
C TYR A 487 8.47 7.42 3.64
N ARG A 488 9.28 6.46 3.18
CA ARG A 488 9.60 6.27 1.75
C ARG A 488 8.31 6.32 0.92
N SER A 489 8.30 7.14 -0.15
CA SER A 489 7.08 7.35 -0.95
C SER A 489 6.52 6.04 -1.51
N PRO A 490 5.18 5.84 -1.54
CA PRO A 490 4.52 4.76 -2.27
C PRO A 490 4.96 4.64 -3.74
N GLY A 491 5.33 5.75 -4.39
CA GLY A 491 5.81 5.81 -5.76
C GLY A 491 7.30 5.50 -5.96
N TYR A 492 8.04 5.22 -4.89
CA TYR A 492 9.46 4.85 -4.96
C TYR A 492 9.68 3.67 -5.93
N GLY A 493 10.69 3.79 -6.79
CA GLY A 493 10.99 2.78 -7.80
C GLY A 493 10.07 2.79 -9.03
N GLY A 494 9.19 3.78 -9.19
CA GLY A 494 8.23 3.82 -10.30
C GLY A 494 7.02 2.91 -10.09
N LEU A 495 6.50 2.89 -8.85
CA LEU A 495 5.43 1.99 -8.37
C LEU A 495 5.78 0.49 -8.36
N ASP A 496 7.03 0.11 -8.62
CA ASP A 496 7.53 -1.28 -8.54
C ASP A 496 7.17 -1.93 -7.18
N PRO A 497 6.26 -2.93 -7.15
CA PRO A 497 5.82 -3.58 -5.90
C PRO A 497 6.95 -4.32 -5.17
N VAL A 498 7.91 -4.87 -5.90
CA VAL A 498 9.03 -5.64 -5.35
C VAL A 498 10.07 -4.69 -4.77
N LYS A 499 10.52 -3.69 -5.53
CA LYS A 499 11.51 -2.70 -5.08
C LYS A 499 11.00 -1.82 -3.93
N ARG A 500 9.68 -1.67 -3.77
CA ARG A 500 9.08 -1.04 -2.58
C ARG A 500 9.31 -1.87 -1.30
N THR A 501 9.44 -3.19 -1.39
CA THR A 501 9.79 -4.08 -0.26
C THR A 501 11.29 -4.23 -0.05
N GLY A 502 12.08 -4.36 -1.13
CA GLY A 502 13.52 -4.64 -1.07
C GLY A 502 13.91 -6.10 -1.36
N ILE A 503 12.95 -6.95 -1.73
CA ILE A 503 13.20 -8.34 -2.19
C ILE A 503 13.90 -8.31 -3.56
N ASN A 504 14.78 -9.27 -3.82
CA ASN A 504 15.26 -9.59 -5.17
C ASN A 504 14.35 -10.66 -5.82
N MET A 505 13.55 -10.31 -6.82
CA MET A 505 12.54 -11.22 -7.42
C MET A 505 12.91 -11.63 -8.85
N PHE A 506 12.96 -12.94 -9.10
CA PHE A 506 13.36 -13.52 -10.39
C PHE A 506 12.32 -14.53 -10.89
N GLY A 507 11.67 -14.20 -12.01
CA GLY A 507 10.66 -15.03 -12.66
C GLY A 507 11.26 -16.02 -13.67
N ARG A 508 10.45 -16.41 -14.66
CA ARG A 508 10.79 -17.41 -15.68
C ARG A 508 12.13 -17.14 -16.35
N GLY A 509 12.95 -18.18 -16.50
CA GLY A 509 14.30 -18.09 -17.04
C GLY A 509 15.23 -17.15 -16.26
N GLY A 510 14.96 -16.88 -14.98
CA GLY A 510 15.77 -16.02 -14.13
C GLY A 510 15.60 -14.51 -14.37
N LYS A 511 14.54 -14.07 -15.07
CA LYS A 511 14.29 -12.65 -15.36
C LYS A 511 14.00 -11.84 -14.08
N SER A 512 14.78 -10.79 -13.83
CA SER A 512 14.57 -9.85 -12.72
C SER A 512 13.30 -9.00 -12.90
N PHE A 513 12.45 -8.93 -11.86
CA PHE A 513 11.22 -8.14 -11.86
C PHE A 513 11.52 -6.64 -12.00
N SER A 514 12.43 -6.12 -11.18
CA SER A 514 12.76 -4.70 -11.17
C SER A 514 13.51 -4.25 -12.44
N ASP A 515 14.23 -5.15 -13.12
CA ASP A 515 14.85 -4.81 -14.41
C ASP A 515 13.84 -4.80 -15.55
N LYS A 516 12.85 -5.71 -15.55
CA LYS A 516 11.67 -5.62 -16.43
C LYS A 516 10.98 -4.27 -16.21
N TRP A 517 10.61 -3.95 -14.97
CA TRP A 517 9.89 -2.72 -14.60
C TRP A 517 10.69 -1.45 -14.93
N LYS A 518 12.01 -1.47 -14.76
CA LYS A 518 12.92 -0.39 -15.16
C LYS A 518 13.04 -0.23 -16.67
N ALA A 519 13.01 -1.31 -17.44
CA ALA A 519 13.17 -1.28 -18.90
C ALA A 519 11.89 -0.84 -19.63
N GLN A 520 10.73 -1.46 -19.32
CA GLN A 520 9.47 -1.21 -20.03
C GLN A 520 8.51 -0.27 -19.30
N GLY A 521 8.76 0.02 -18.02
CA GLY A 521 7.82 0.68 -17.11
C GLY A 521 6.89 -0.31 -16.41
N ALA A 522 5.87 0.23 -15.77
CA ALA A 522 4.81 -0.59 -15.18
C ALA A 522 4.09 -1.39 -16.26
N SER A 523 3.96 -2.69 -16.06
CA SER A 523 3.06 -3.54 -16.83
C SER A 523 2.54 -4.64 -15.92
N THR A 524 1.23 -4.82 -15.91
CA THR A 524 0.51 -5.80 -15.11
C THR A 524 -0.69 -6.27 -15.89
N PHE A 525 -1.31 -7.36 -15.46
CA PHE A 525 -2.71 -7.63 -15.78
C PHE A 525 -3.59 -7.24 -14.58
N HIS A 526 -4.54 -6.33 -14.83
CA HIS A 526 -5.47 -5.78 -13.83
C HIS A 526 -4.79 -5.30 -12.52
N GLY A 527 -3.56 -4.76 -12.60
CA GLY A 527 -2.83 -4.20 -11.45
C GLY A 527 -2.26 -5.21 -10.45
N ILE A 528 -2.49 -6.52 -10.59
CA ILE A 528 -2.30 -7.51 -9.51
C ILE A 528 -1.30 -8.65 -9.79
N ILE A 529 -0.93 -8.88 -11.06
CA ILE A 529 0.03 -9.90 -11.52
C ILE A 529 0.78 -9.38 -12.76
N SER A 530 1.93 -9.96 -13.12
CA SER A 530 2.74 -9.52 -14.27
C SER A 530 3.37 -10.70 -15.03
N HIS A 531 3.45 -10.58 -16.36
CA HIS A 531 3.88 -11.65 -17.27
C HIS A 531 5.31 -12.13 -17.02
N GLY A 532 5.51 -13.45 -16.97
CA GLY A 532 6.78 -14.10 -16.67
C GLY A 532 7.08 -14.21 -15.18
N PHE A 533 6.14 -13.81 -14.32
CA PHE A 533 6.17 -13.98 -12.87
C PHE A 533 4.93 -14.77 -12.45
N PRO A 534 4.81 -16.04 -12.88
CA PRO A 534 3.63 -16.84 -12.64
C PRO A 534 3.35 -16.99 -11.15
N ASN A 535 2.07 -17.03 -10.77
CA ASN A 535 1.60 -17.19 -9.39
C ASN A 535 2.12 -16.14 -8.37
N PHE A 536 2.74 -15.05 -8.84
CA PHE A 536 3.17 -13.93 -8.00
C PHE A 536 2.13 -12.80 -8.05
N PHE A 537 1.46 -12.59 -6.92
CA PHE A 537 0.44 -11.56 -6.75
C PHE A 537 0.92 -10.45 -5.80
N PHE A 538 0.48 -9.21 -6.02
CA PHE A 538 0.91 -8.07 -5.20
C PHE A 538 -0.18 -7.02 -5.00
N SER A 539 -0.14 -6.31 -3.86
CA SER A 539 -1.05 -5.20 -3.58
C SER A 539 -0.90 -4.09 -4.63
N PRO A 540 -1.96 -3.70 -5.36
CA PRO A 540 -1.86 -2.78 -6.49
C PRO A 540 -1.55 -1.35 -6.05
N THR A 541 -0.61 -0.70 -6.74
CA THR A 541 -0.24 0.71 -6.53
C THR A 541 -0.34 1.59 -7.78
N GLY A 542 -0.51 0.98 -8.95
CA GLY A 542 -0.82 1.62 -10.24
C GLY A 542 -1.63 0.66 -11.10
N GLN A 543 -2.09 1.09 -12.27
CA GLN A 543 -2.86 0.26 -13.21
C GLN A 543 -4.12 -0.39 -12.58
N PHE A 544 -4.73 0.30 -11.60
CA PHE A 544 -5.83 -0.19 -10.75
C PHE A 544 -6.72 1.01 -10.33
N GLY A 545 -7.94 0.75 -9.89
CA GLY A 545 -8.80 1.78 -9.27
C GLY A 545 -8.30 2.18 -7.88
N GLN A 546 -8.34 3.47 -7.54
CA GLN A 546 -7.83 3.99 -6.27
C GLN A 546 -8.93 4.66 -5.45
N THR A 547 -8.78 4.63 -4.13
CA THR A 547 -9.58 5.38 -3.15
C THR A 547 -8.71 5.70 -1.93
N PRO A 548 -8.92 6.82 -1.20
CA PRO A 548 -8.17 7.10 0.02
C PRO A 548 -8.44 6.09 1.15
N ASN A 549 -9.47 5.24 1.02
CA ASN A 549 -9.69 4.05 1.85
C ASN A 549 -8.84 2.87 1.34
N ASN A 550 -7.53 2.89 1.60
CA ASN A 550 -6.59 1.86 1.10
C ASN A 550 -7.01 0.41 1.43
N VAL A 551 -7.81 0.16 2.48
CA VAL A 551 -8.30 -1.18 2.85
C VAL A 551 -9.29 -1.72 1.82
N GLU A 552 -10.06 -0.87 1.17
CA GLU A 552 -10.99 -1.23 0.10
C GLU A 552 -10.28 -1.57 -1.21
N THR A 553 -9.24 -0.82 -1.56
CA THR A 553 -8.34 -1.16 -2.66
C THR A 553 -7.72 -2.56 -2.46
N LEU A 554 -7.39 -2.91 -1.21
CA LEU A 554 -6.87 -4.23 -0.85
C LEU A 554 -7.96 -5.34 -0.88
N ASP A 555 -9.15 -5.11 -0.32
CA ASP A 555 -10.28 -6.05 -0.33
C ASP A 555 -10.74 -6.36 -1.77
N THR A 556 -10.88 -5.33 -2.60
CA THR A 556 -11.20 -5.46 -4.04
C THR A 556 -10.12 -6.20 -4.83
N ALA A 557 -8.84 -5.94 -4.55
CA ALA A 557 -7.73 -6.63 -5.20
C ALA A 557 -7.68 -8.12 -4.81
N VAL A 558 -7.83 -8.42 -3.52
CA VAL A 558 -7.82 -9.78 -2.99
C VAL A 558 -9.03 -10.57 -3.48
N GLU A 559 -10.25 -10.00 -3.54
CA GLU A 559 -11.43 -10.66 -4.11
C GLU A 559 -11.14 -11.13 -5.54
N HIS A 560 -10.49 -10.27 -6.35
CA HIS A 560 -10.15 -10.56 -7.73
C HIS A 560 -9.03 -11.60 -7.88
N MET A 561 -7.94 -11.49 -7.10
CA MET A 561 -6.87 -12.52 -7.02
C MET A 561 -7.43 -13.89 -6.64
N THR A 562 -8.27 -13.93 -5.59
CA THR A 562 -8.87 -15.15 -5.04
C THR A 562 -9.79 -15.81 -6.06
N HIS A 563 -10.59 -15.03 -6.79
CA HIS A 563 -11.42 -15.53 -7.88
C HIS A 563 -10.58 -16.15 -9.01
N PHE A 564 -9.50 -15.49 -9.44
CA PHE A 564 -8.60 -16.03 -10.47
C PHE A 564 -7.99 -17.37 -10.06
N ILE A 565 -7.42 -17.45 -8.85
CA ILE A 565 -6.81 -18.68 -8.34
C ILE A 565 -7.87 -19.78 -8.28
N LYS A 566 -9.05 -19.50 -7.74
CA LYS A 566 -10.15 -20.46 -7.71
C LYS A 566 -10.57 -20.95 -9.09
N LYS A 567 -10.69 -20.07 -10.09
CA LYS A 567 -11.05 -20.48 -11.47
C LYS A 567 -9.95 -21.26 -12.18
N ALA A 568 -8.69 -20.93 -11.90
CA ALA A 568 -7.55 -21.68 -12.41
C ALA A 568 -7.48 -23.08 -11.77
N GLU A 569 -7.62 -23.19 -10.45
CA GLU A 569 -7.61 -24.48 -9.74
C GLU A 569 -8.83 -25.36 -10.11
N GLU A 570 -10.03 -24.78 -10.25
CA GLU A 570 -11.22 -25.48 -10.75
C GLU A 570 -11.02 -26.05 -12.17
N LYS A 571 -10.26 -25.37 -13.04
CA LYS A 571 -9.96 -25.82 -14.41
C LYS A 571 -8.81 -26.83 -14.47
N ALA A 572 -7.78 -26.66 -13.64
CA ALA A 572 -6.64 -27.57 -13.54
C ALA A 572 -7.00 -28.88 -12.81
N GLY A 573 -7.85 -28.82 -11.78
CA GLY A 573 -8.14 -29.94 -10.88
C GLY A 573 -7.19 -30.04 -9.68
N GLY A 574 -6.52 -28.94 -9.32
CA GLY A 574 -5.48 -28.85 -8.30
C GLY A 574 -4.80 -27.49 -8.37
N VAL A 575 -3.59 -27.35 -7.81
CA VAL A 575 -2.76 -26.14 -8.02
C VAL A 575 -2.60 -25.88 -9.51
N ALA A 576 -2.68 -24.60 -9.90
CA ALA A 576 -2.57 -24.15 -11.29
C ALA A 576 -1.46 -23.09 -11.43
N VAL A 577 -0.74 -23.12 -12.54
CA VAL A 577 0.15 -22.02 -12.94
C VAL A 577 -0.67 -20.94 -13.64
N ILE A 578 -0.53 -19.70 -13.18
CA ILE A 578 -1.27 -18.53 -13.64
C ILE A 578 -0.25 -17.47 -14.07
N ASP A 579 -0.18 -17.19 -15.35
CA ASP A 579 0.72 -16.22 -15.98
C ASP A 579 -0.10 -15.45 -17.04
N PRO A 580 -0.27 -14.12 -16.94
CA PRO A 580 -0.93 -13.37 -18.01
C PRO A 580 -0.09 -13.44 -19.28
N THR A 581 -0.70 -13.33 -20.47
CA THR A 581 0.11 -13.23 -21.69
C THR A 581 0.78 -11.85 -21.79
N THR A 582 1.82 -11.75 -22.60
CA THR A 582 2.45 -10.46 -22.94
C THR A 582 1.42 -9.48 -23.51
N GLU A 583 0.50 -9.97 -24.35
CA GLU A 583 -0.54 -9.19 -25.01
C GLU A 583 -1.55 -8.65 -23.99
N ALA A 584 -2.05 -9.49 -23.07
CA ALA A 584 -2.99 -9.06 -22.03
C ALA A 584 -2.37 -8.07 -21.03
N GLU A 585 -1.07 -8.22 -20.73
CA GLU A 585 -0.30 -7.25 -19.94
C GLU A 585 -0.08 -5.92 -20.69
N GLU A 586 0.21 -5.97 -22.00
CA GLU A 586 0.47 -4.77 -22.82
C GLU A 586 -0.82 -3.99 -23.10
N GLU A 587 -1.92 -4.67 -23.44
CA GLU A 587 -3.25 -4.08 -23.60
C GLU A 587 -3.69 -3.34 -22.33
N TRP A 588 -3.47 -3.95 -21.15
CA TRP A 588 -3.79 -3.33 -19.86
C TRP A 588 -2.91 -2.12 -19.56
N ALA A 589 -1.61 -2.20 -19.86
CA ALA A 589 -0.70 -1.06 -19.72
C ALA A 589 -1.05 0.09 -20.69
N MET A 590 -1.57 -0.19 -21.89
CA MET A 590 -2.05 0.84 -22.82
C MET A 590 -3.34 1.51 -22.33
N GLU A 591 -4.27 0.78 -21.72
CA GLU A 591 -5.43 1.38 -21.06
C GLU A 591 -5.03 2.26 -19.85
N ALA A 592 -3.89 2.00 -19.20
CA ALA A 592 -3.31 2.90 -18.20
C ALA A 592 -2.69 4.17 -18.82
N VAL A 593 -1.91 4.04 -19.90
CA VAL A 593 -1.33 5.18 -20.65
C VAL A 593 -2.41 6.15 -21.14
N LYS A 594 -3.48 5.62 -21.74
CA LYS A 594 -4.68 6.34 -22.19
C LYS A 594 -5.33 7.21 -21.10
N ARG A 595 -5.12 6.88 -19.83
CA ARG A 595 -5.67 7.56 -18.64
C ARG A 595 -4.65 8.46 -17.92
N ALA A 596 -3.38 8.45 -18.34
CA ALA A 596 -2.30 9.15 -17.64
C ALA A 596 -2.48 10.69 -17.60
N ALA A 597 -3.06 11.28 -18.64
CA ALA A 597 -3.30 12.73 -18.71
C ALA A 597 -4.25 13.25 -17.60
N ASN A 598 -5.14 12.40 -17.06
CA ASN A 598 -5.98 12.77 -15.92
C ASN A 598 -5.16 13.07 -14.66
N LEU A 599 -3.95 12.49 -14.51
CA LEU A 599 -3.04 12.75 -13.39
C LEU A 599 -2.17 14.02 -13.56
N ALA A 600 -2.30 14.74 -14.69
CA ALA A 600 -1.56 15.98 -14.92
C ALA A 600 -1.83 17.07 -13.85
N ALA A 601 -2.92 16.94 -13.07
CA ALA A 601 -3.18 17.75 -11.88
C ALA A 601 -2.08 17.69 -10.81
N LEU A 602 -1.21 16.67 -10.80
CA LEU A 602 -0.03 16.63 -9.93
C LEU A 602 1.05 17.67 -10.30
N THR A 603 1.05 18.21 -11.52
CA THR A 603 2.05 19.19 -11.96
C THR A 603 1.99 20.52 -11.22
N VAL A 604 0.81 20.93 -10.74
CA VAL A 604 0.62 22.15 -9.92
C VAL A 604 0.87 21.93 -8.43
N CYS A 605 1.28 20.73 -8.01
CA CYS A 605 1.41 20.39 -6.60
C CYS A 605 2.75 20.78 -5.97
N THR A 606 2.68 21.13 -4.69
CA THR A 606 3.86 21.27 -3.83
C THR A 606 4.65 19.95 -3.75
N PRO A 607 5.99 20.00 -3.70
CA PRO A 607 6.86 18.86 -3.38
C PRO A 607 6.32 18.02 -2.20
N GLY A 608 6.03 16.75 -2.46
CA GLY A 608 5.50 15.78 -1.50
C GLY A 608 5.65 14.36 -2.02
N TYR A 609 5.35 13.34 -1.19
CA TYR A 609 5.42 11.93 -1.62
C TYR A 609 4.58 11.64 -2.88
N MET A 610 3.46 12.37 -3.08
CA MET A 610 2.60 12.31 -4.28
C MET A 610 3.31 12.73 -5.58
N THR A 611 4.25 13.68 -5.50
CA THR A 611 5.03 14.20 -6.63
C THR A 611 6.48 13.73 -6.62
N LEU A 612 6.80 12.72 -5.79
CA LEU A 612 8.18 12.27 -5.54
C LEU A 612 9.10 13.45 -5.13
N GLU A 613 8.63 14.27 -4.20
CA GLU A 613 9.24 15.55 -3.77
C GLU A 613 9.53 16.53 -4.92
N GLY A 614 8.73 16.47 -6.00
CA GLY A 614 8.87 17.28 -7.20
C GLY A 614 9.61 16.59 -8.35
N GLU A 615 10.13 15.36 -8.18
CA GLU A 615 10.72 14.60 -9.29
C GLU A 615 9.71 14.27 -10.39
N PHE A 616 8.44 14.04 -10.06
CA PHE A 616 7.36 13.85 -11.04
C PHE A 616 7.14 15.09 -11.92
N ASN A 617 7.50 16.28 -11.42
CA ASN A 617 7.29 17.56 -12.10
C ASN A 617 8.55 18.02 -12.87
N LYS A 618 9.65 17.23 -12.87
CA LYS A 618 10.86 17.53 -13.64
C LYS A 618 10.55 17.33 -15.14
N PRO A 619 10.75 18.34 -16.02
CA PRO A 619 10.47 18.18 -17.44
C PRO A 619 11.28 17.04 -18.06
N ASN A 620 10.59 16.05 -18.61
CA ASN A 620 11.19 14.99 -19.41
C ASN A 620 10.71 15.15 -20.86
N GLN A 621 11.65 15.17 -21.80
CA GLN A 621 11.41 15.34 -23.23
C GLN A 621 11.72 14.07 -24.04
N ASP A 622 12.19 13.00 -23.40
CA ASP A 622 12.35 11.69 -24.03
C ASP A 622 10.98 11.00 -24.15
N PRO A 623 10.45 10.76 -25.37
CA PRO A 623 9.17 10.09 -25.56
C PRO A 623 9.12 8.67 -24.97
N ALA A 624 10.25 7.96 -24.89
CA ALA A 624 10.30 6.60 -24.34
C ALA A 624 10.09 6.61 -22.83
N GLU A 625 10.81 7.46 -22.10
CA GLU A 625 10.59 7.64 -20.66
C GLU A 625 9.25 8.34 -20.35
N MET A 626 8.75 9.25 -21.20
CA MET A 626 7.38 9.77 -21.07
C MET A 626 6.33 8.66 -21.16
N MET A 627 6.43 7.78 -22.17
CA MET A 627 5.54 6.64 -22.36
C MET A 627 5.60 5.67 -21.17
N LYS A 628 6.81 5.31 -20.73
CA LYS A 628 7.07 4.48 -19.55
C LYS A 628 6.50 5.07 -18.25
N ASN A 629 6.58 6.39 -18.08
CA ASN A 629 5.95 7.07 -16.94
C ASN A 629 4.42 7.07 -17.05
N ALA A 630 3.85 7.25 -18.25
CA ALA A 630 2.40 7.20 -18.47
C ALA A 630 1.80 5.81 -18.12
N ARG A 631 2.56 4.72 -18.28
CA ARG A 631 2.15 3.38 -17.86
C ARG A 631 1.91 3.25 -16.35
N MET A 632 2.41 4.18 -15.52
CA MET A 632 2.08 4.25 -14.08
C MET A 632 0.63 4.71 -13.79
N GLY A 633 -0.14 5.09 -14.82
CA GLY A 633 -1.50 5.58 -14.71
C GLY A 633 -2.45 4.67 -13.91
N ILE A 634 -3.44 5.29 -13.26
CA ILE A 634 -4.50 4.61 -12.51
C ILE A 634 -5.79 4.53 -13.35
N TRP A 635 -6.82 3.84 -12.84
CA TRP A 635 -8.15 3.92 -13.43
C TRP A 635 -8.79 5.30 -13.16
N SER A 636 -8.61 6.22 -14.10
CA SER A 636 -9.02 7.64 -14.00
C SER A 636 -10.52 7.90 -13.84
N GLU A 637 -11.36 6.87 -13.93
CA GLU A 637 -12.81 6.95 -13.71
C GLU A 637 -13.21 6.57 -12.27
N GLY A 638 -12.25 6.26 -11.39
CA GLY A 638 -12.48 5.94 -9.98
C GLY A 638 -12.66 4.45 -9.67
N ILE A 639 -12.49 4.08 -8.40
CA ILE A 639 -12.64 2.71 -7.89
C ILE A 639 -14.04 2.12 -8.20
N LEU A 640 -15.08 2.95 -8.28
CA LEU A 640 -16.45 2.51 -8.56
C LEU A 640 -16.68 2.12 -10.03
N SER A 641 -16.04 2.81 -10.99
CA SER A 641 -16.02 2.37 -12.39
C SER A 641 -15.18 1.10 -12.52
N PHE A 642 -14.00 1.09 -11.91
CA PHE A 642 -13.07 -0.03 -11.95
C PHE A 642 -13.64 -1.32 -11.34
N SER A 643 -14.34 -1.24 -10.21
CA SER A 643 -14.95 -2.41 -9.55
C SER A 643 -16.01 -3.07 -10.44
N LYS A 644 -16.79 -2.28 -11.18
CA LYS A 644 -17.78 -2.80 -12.16
C LYS A 644 -17.10 -3.51 -13.33
N LEU A 645 -15.96 -3.01 -13.81
CA LEU A 645 -15.15 -3.70 -14.82
C LEU A 645 -14.66 -5.06 -14.30
N LEU A 646 -14.14 -5.11 -13.06
CA LEU A 646 -13.71 -6.37 -12.47
C LEU A 646 -14.89 -7.34 -12.23
N GLU A 647 -16.05 -6.84 -11.81
CA GLU A 647 -17.27 -7.65 -11.62
C GLU A 647 -17.79 -8.23 -12.94
N ALA A 648 -17.86 -7.44 -14.02
CA ALA A 648 -18.23 -7.92 -15.37
C ALA A 648 -17.21 -8.92 -15.93
N TYR A 649 -15.92 -8.69 -15.68
CA TYR A 649 -14.87 -9.66 -16.03
C TYR A 649 -15.07 -10.99 -15.28
N ARG A 650 -15.33 -10.96 -13.96
CA ARG A 650 -15.61 -12.15 -13.14
C ARG A 650 -16.93 -12.86 -13.52
N ALA A 651 -17.87 -12.16 -14.16
CA ALA A 651 -19.11 -12.73 -14.69
C ALA A 651 -18.92 -13.49 -16.02
N GLY A 652 -17.87 -13.18 -16.78
CA GLY A 652 -17.49 -13.87 -18.01
C GLY A 652 -17.51 -12.99 -19.28
N ASP A 653 -18.09 -11.79 -19.23
CA ASP A 653 -18.30 -10.91 -20.40
C ASP A 653 -17.00 -10.49 -21.13
N LEU A 654 -15.85 -10.63 -20.47
CA LEU A 654 -14.51 -10.31 -20.99
C LEU A 654 -13.49 -11.46 -20.80
N GLY A 655 -13.93 -12.61 -20.26
CA GLY A 655 -13.05 -13.53 -19.50
C GLY A 655 -12.14 -14.47 -20.30
N GLU A 656 -12.46 -14.78 -21.57
CA GLU A 656 -11.76 -15.86 -22.29
C GLU A 656 -10.42 -15.45 -22.95
N ARG A 657 -10.14 -14.15 -23.11
CA ARG A 657 -9.00 -13.67 -23.93
C ARG A 657 -7.66 -13.52 -23.22
N SER A 658 -7.63 -13.54 -21.90
CA SER A 658 -6.57 -12.85 -21.13
C SER A 658 -5.76 -13.72 -20.16
N ILE A 659 -6.09 -14.99 -19.98
CA ILE A 659 -5.26 -15.93 -19.21
C ILE A 659 -4.48 -16.80 -20.18
N GLY A 660 -3.17 -16.56 -20.27
CA GLY A 660 -2.25 -17.40 -21.02
C GLY A 660 -2.14 -18.79 -20.40
N ASN A 661 -1.96 -19.80 -21.25
CA ASN A 661 -1.57 -21.17 -20.91
C ASN A 661 -1.92 -21.64 -19.49
N ILE A 662 -3.22 -21.86 -19.22
CA ILE A 662 -3.66 -22.75 -18.14
C ILE A 662 -3.30 -24.19 -18.58
N GLU A 663 -2.00 -24.51 -18.49
CA GLU A 663 -1.42 -25.78 -18.89
C GLU A 663 -1.85 -26.87 -17.92
N LYS A 664 -2.76 -27.72 -18.38
CA LYS A 664 -2.99 -29.04 -17.78
C LYS A 664 -1.87 -29.97 -18.23
N HIS A 665 -0.85 -30.12 -17.40
CA HIS A 665 0.12 -31.20 -17.59
C HIS A 665 -0.29 -32.48 -16.86
N GLU A 666 -1.01 -33.33 -17.59
CA GLU A 666 -0.75 -34.76 -17.48
C GLU A 666 0.74 -35.00 -17.75
N THR A 667 1.42 -35.74 -16.87
CA THR A 667 2.86 -35.94 -16.94
C THR A 667 3.25 -36.80 -18.15
N VAL A 668 3.84 -36.19 -19.18
CA VAL A 668 4.44 -36.91 -20.31
C VAL A 668 5.89 -36.45 -20.49
N PRO A 669 6.89 -37.30 -20.20
CA PRO A 669 8.29 -36.94 -20.40
C PRO A 669 8.72 -37.07 -21.86
N ASN A 670 9.79 -36.32 -22.19
CA ASN A 670 10.66 -36.39 -23.39
C ASN A 670 10.36 -35.47 -24.59
N VAL A 671 11.32 -34.56 -24.81
CA VAL A 671 11.95 -34.23 -26.11
C VAL A 671 11.08 -33.70 -27.26
N LYS A 672 11.30 -32.43 -27.62
CA LYS A 672 10.86 -31.83 -28.90
C LYS A 672 11.51 -32.55 -30.09
N ILE A 673 10.71 -32.91 -31.09
CA ILE A 673 11.15 -33.07 -32.48
C ILE A 673 10.34 -32.12 -33.35
N ILE A 674 11.02 -31.20 -34.05
CA ILE A 674 10.40 -30.30 -35.02
C ILE A 674 10.45 -31.00 -36.38
N ILE A 675 9.30 -31.17 -37.02
CA ILE A 675 9.21 -31.62 -38.42
C ILE A 675 8.75 -30.43 -39.27
N VAL A 676 9.67 -29.90 -40.09
CA VAL A 676 9.35 -28.87 -41.09
C VAL A 676 8.67 -29.54 -42.28
N SER A 677 7.53 -28.98 -42.71
CA SER A 677 6.78 -29.49 -43.86
C SER A 677 7.42 -29.06 -45.20
N ILE A 678 7.55 -30.00 -46.14
CA ILE A 678 7.82 -29.74 -47.55
C ILE A 678 6.74 -30.47 -48.37
N PRO A 679 5.94 -29.78 -49.19
CA PRO A 679 4.87 -30.41 -49.96
C PRO A 679 5.35 -30.91 -51.33
N THR A 680 4.93 -32.11 -51.75
CA THR A 680 4.27 -32.41 -53.05
C THR A 680 4.16 -33.92 -53.35
N ALA A 681 3.34 -34.25 -54.36
CA ALA A 681 3.19 -35.55 -55.04
C ALA A 681 2.43 -36.67 -54.29
N ALA A 682 1.90 -37.63 -55.06
CA ALA A 682 0.89 -38.61 -54.65
C ALA A 682 1.04 -39.96 -55.38
N HIS A 683 0.33 -40.99 -54.89
CA HIS A 683 0.43 -42.41 -55.29
C HIS A 683 1.80 -43.05 -54.93
N VAL A 684 1.96 -44.36 -54.67
CA VAL A 684 1.29 -45.55 -55.21
C VAL A 684 1.00 -46.60 -54.12
N HIS A 685 -0.02 -47.44 -54.34
CA HIS A 685 -0.41 -48.59 -53.51
C HIS A 685 0.00 -49.91 -54.19
N SER A 686 0.87 -50.75 -53.60
CA SER A 686 1.00 -52.18 -54.01
C SER A 686 1.81 -53.10 -53.07
N VAL A 687 1.66 -54.40 -53.33
CA VAL A 687 2.42 -55.60 -52.89
C VAL A 687 2.39 -55.99 -51.40
N ARG A 688 1.82 -57.18 -51.17
CA ARG A 688 1.74 -57.92 -49.91
C ARG A 688 2.12 -59.38 -50.21
N LYS A 689 2.81 -60.07 -49.28
CA LYS A 689 3.17 -61.52 -49.24
C LYS A 689 4.50 -61.96 -49.89
N GLN A 690 4.89 -63.18 -49.51
CA GLN A 690 6.09 -63.99 -49.86
C GLN A 690 7.39 -63.53 -49.15
N VAL A 691 8.20 -64.37 -48.50
CA VAL A 691 8.22 -65.86 -48.33
C VAL A 691 8.43 -66.26 -46.85
N LEU A 692 7.98 -67.46 -46.45
CA LEU A 692 8.23 -68.11 -45.15
C LEU A 692 9.47 -69.03 -45.18
N ARG A 693 10.36 -68.95 -44.18
CA ARG A 693 11.35 -69.94 -43.63
C ARG A 693 12.46 -69.14 -42.90
N HIS A 694 13.08 -69.56 -41.79
CA HIS A 694 13.08 -70.83 -41.03
C HIS A 694 12.98 -70.58 -39.50
N GLN A 695 12.67 -71.64 -38.73
CA GLN A 695 12.95 -71.76 -37.28
C GLN A 695 14.31 -72.49 -37.10
N SER A 696 14.94 -72.70 -35.95
CA SER A 696 14.45 -72.91 -34.57
C SER A 696 15.61 -72.96 -33.55
N THR A 697 15.29 -72.83 -32.24
CA THR A 697 15.89 -73.44 -31.02
C THR A 697 15.43 -72.55 -29.82
N VAL A 698 14.35 -72.80 -29.05
CA VAL A 698 14.03 -73.93 -28.12
C VAL A 698 15.05 -73.97 -26.96
N LEU A 699 14.78 -73.84 -25.65
CA LEU A 699 13.63 -74.09 -24.72
C LEU A 699 13.35 -72.85 -23.81
N GLY A 700 12.36 -72.77 -22.90
CA GLY A 700 11.22 -73.64 -22.55
C GLY A 700 11.04 -73.89 -21.02
N LEU A 701 9.80 -73.78 -20.50
CA LEU A 701 9.32 -74.13 -19.13
C LEU A 701 9.65 -73.10 -17.99
N ILE A 702 8.84 -72.86 -16.94
CA ILE A 702 7.45 -73.31 -16.61
C ILE A 702 6.63 -72.26 -15.79
N ARG A 703 5.34 -72.57 -15.56
CA ARG A 703 4.21 -71.68 -15.16
C ARG A 703 4.11 -71.26 -13.67
N HIS A 704 3.37 -70.15 -13.47
CA HIS A 704 2.39 -69.80 -12.40
C HIS A 704 2.49 -70.36 -10.96
N LYS A 705 2.11 -69.47 -10.01
CA LYS A 705 1.03 -69.78 -9.06
C LYS A 705 0.18 -68.55 -8.70
N GLN A 706 -1.07 -68.76 -8.28
CA GLN A 706 -2.01 -67.72 -7.83
C GLN A 706 -2.11 -67.64 -6.30
N LYS A 707 -2.80 -66.59 -5.82
CA LYS A 707 -3.16 -66.29 -4.42
C LYS A 707 -3.64 -67.51 -3.62
N LEU A 708 -3.29 -67.58 -2.33
CA LEU A 708 -4.23 -67.40 -1.18
C LEU A 708 -3.53 -67.55 0.19
N THR A 709 -4.17 -67.02 1.23
CA THR A 709 -3.90 -67.14 2.68
C THR A 709 -4.24 -68.55 3.22
N PRO A 710 -3.87 -68.99 4.46
CA PRO A 710 -3.86 -68.21 5.72
C PRO A 710 -2.76 -68.56 6.78
N VAL A 711 -2.97 -68.05 8.00
CA VAL A 711 -2.18 -68.25 9.24
C VAL A 711 -2.71 -69.46 10.04
N PRO A 712 -1.84 -70.19 10.77
CA PRO A 712 -2.17 -70.81 12.05
C PRO A 712 -1.24 -70.35 13.20
N ALA A 713 -1.61 -70.66 14.45
CA ALA A 713 -0.87 -70.26 15.67
C ALA A 713 -0.89 -71.37 16.75
N ASP A 714 0.16 -71.44 17.58
CA ASP A 714 0.28 -72.23 18.83
C ASP A 714 1.69 -71.99 19.43
N ASN A 715 2.01 -72.09 20.74
CA ASN A 715 1.21 -71.95 21.98
C ASN A 715 2.15 -71.81 23.21
N LYS A 716 1.58 -71.48 24.39
CA LYS A 716 2.02 -71.82 25.77
C LYS A 716 3.21 -71.12 26.50
N ASP A 717 2.82 -70.53 27.65
CA ASP A 717 3.23 -70.84 29.03
C ASP A 717 4.06 -69.85 29.92
N GLN A 718 3.48 -69.65 31.12
CA GLN A 718 4.02 -69.26 32.44
C GLN A 718 4.31 -67.79 32.86
N LEU A 719 3.69 -67.45 34.00
CA LEU A 719 3.95 -66.39 34.99
C LEU A 719 4.94 -66.94 36.08
N PRO A 720 5.66 -66.13 36.90
CA PRO A 720 5.04 -65.17 37.84
C PRO A 720 5.86 -63.91 38.24
N MET A 721 5.31 -63.12 39.18
CA MET A 721 5.91 -61.91 39.78
C MET A 721 6.93 -62.22 40.89
N ILE A 722 7.94 -61.35 41.06
CA ILE A 722 8.63 -61.08 42.36
C ILE A 722 8.95 -59.57 42.47
N CYS A 723 8.94 -59.01 43.69
CA CYS A 723 9.25 -57.59 43.98
C CYS A 723 10.51 -57.41 44.86
N ARG A 724 11.30 -56.35 44.61
CA ARG A 724 12.19 -55.56 45.52
C ARG A 724 12.86 -54.46 44.66
N ARG A 725 13.03 -53.17 45.00
CA ARG A 725 13.19 -52.36 46.23
C ARG A 725 14.66 -52.18 46.70
N TRP A 726 15.27 -51.07 46.24
CA TRP A 726 16.19 -50.10 46.91
C TRP A 726 17.38 -50.61 47.76
N PRO A 727 18.57 -49.96 47.66
CA PRO A 727 18.85 -48.81 48.54
C PRO A 727 19.64 -47.65 47.89
N THR A 728 19.93 -46.59 48.66
CA THR A 728 20.56 -45.32 48.25
C THR A 728 21.67 -44.85 49.21
N GLY A 729 22.54 -43.93 48.73
CA GLY A 729 23.40 -43.04 49.55
C GLY A 729 24.92 -43.27 49.42
N PRO A 730 25.78 -42.43 50.06
CA PRO A 730 25.42 -41.27 50.91
C PRO A 730 26.31 -39.99 50.79
N THR A 731 25.72 -38.79 51.06
CA THR A 731 26.31 -37.57 51.75
C THR A 731 27.59 -36.90 51.19
N ALA A 732 28.00 -35.64 51.45
CA ALA A 732 27.60 -34.47 52.28
C ALA A 732 28.37 -33.22 51.69
N ASN A 733 28.32 -31.93 52.10
CA ASN A 733 27.58 -31.00 52.99
C ASN A 733 27.96 -29.55 52.55
N GLY A 734 27.42 -28.42 53.05
CA GLY A 734 26.27 -28.15 53.94
C GLY A 734 26.25 -26.69 54.45
N MET A 735 25.14 -26.30 55.13
CA MET A 735 24.99 -25.18 56.10
C MET A 735 25.05 -23.71 55.60
N LEU A 736 24.21 -22.73 56.03
CA LEU A 736 23.08 -22.55 57.00
C LEU A 736 22.03 -21.57 56.37
N ASP A 737 20.83 -21.18 56.85
CA ASP A 737 19.87 -21.57 57.95
C ASP A 737 18.45 -20.99 57.63
N LEU A 738 17.32 -21.63 58.01
CA LEU A 738 16.36 -21.35 59.13
C LEU A 738 15.55 -20.02 59.12
N SER A 739 14.24 -19.97 59.47
CA SER A 739 13.36 -20.95 60.15
C SER A 739 11.84 -20.92 59.83
N TRP A 740 11.23 -22.10 59.57
CA TRP A 740 9.91 -22.68 60.02
C TRP A 740 8.58 -21.86 59.93
N PHE A 741 7.37 -22.42 59.68
CA PHE A 741 6.72 -23.63 60.28
C PHE A 741 5.71 -24.40 59.35
N CYS A 742 5.03 -25.43 59.91
CA CYS A 742 4.19 -26.52 59.33
C CYS A 742 2.71 -26.18 58.91
N LYS A 743 1.86 -27.01 58.24
CA LYS A 743 1.95 -28.19 57.29
C LYS A 743 0.49 -28.52 56.69
N PRO A 744 0.03 -29.75 56.26
CA PRO A 744 -0.40 -30.05 54.87
C PRO A 744 -1.87 -30.58 54.60
N ASN A 745 -2.08 -31.15 53.39
CA ASN A 745 -3.20 -31.98 52.83
C ASN A 745 -4.34 -31.18 52.14
N GLU A 746 -5.11 -31.68 51.14
CA GLU A 746 -5.18 -32.99 50.41
C GLU A 746 -5.93 -32.81 49.06
N TYR A 747 -5.76 -33.70 48.06
CA TYR A 747 -6.72 -33.87 46.95
C TYR A 747 -6.68 -35.30 46.36
N HIS A 748 -7.86 -35.83 45.99
CA HIS A 748 -8.09 -37.24 45.62
C HIS A 748 -8.43 -37.47 44.13
N LEU A 749 -8.15 -38.67 43.64
CA LEU A 749 -8.52 -39.18 42.31
C LEU A 749 -9.95 -39.77 42.27
N GLY A 750 -10.60 -39.68 41.11
CA GLY A 750 -11.85 -40.38 40.76
C GLY A 750 -11.85 -40.78 39.27
N ILE A 751 -12.37 -41.97 38.94
CA ILE A 751 -12.10 -42.68 37.67
C ILE A 751 -13.35 -43.46 37.18
N LEU A 752 -13.41 -43.77 35.87
CA LEU A 752 -14.48 -44.48 35.11
C LEU A 752 -15.74 -43.62 34.78
N ASN A 753 -16.51 -43.87 33.70
CA ASN A 753 -16.61 -45.11 32.91
C ASN A 753 -16.82 -44.91 31.37
N THR A 754 -16.87 -46.03 30.64
CA THR A 754 -16.66 -46.23 29.18
C THR A 754 -17.85 -46.04 28.21
N LYS A 755 -17.58 -45.55 26.97
CA LYS A 755 -17.95 -46.05 25.59
C LYS A 755 -19.40 -46.53 25.24
N PRO A 756 -19.76 -46.80 23.96
CA PRO A 756 -19.33 -46.25 22.64
C PRO A 756 -20.47 -46.06 21.58
N MET A 757 -20.12 -45.66 20.34
CA MET A 757 -20.85 -45.91 19.06
C MET A 757 -22.21 -45.18 18.86
N LEU A 758 -22.78 -45.00 17.64
CA LEU A 758 -22.41 -45.37 16.26
C LEU A 758 -22.91 -44.29 15.25
N THR A 759 -22.58 -44.42 13.96
CA THR A 759 -22.95 -43.54 12.83
C THR A 759 -24.39 -43.71 12.32
N PHE A 760 -24.99 -42.69 11.66
CA PHE A 760 -25.55 -42.80 10.28
C PHE A 760 -26.08 -41.45 9.68
N THR A 761 -25.45 -41.02 8.58
CA THR A 761 -25.94 -40.35 7.33
C THR A 761 -27.18 -39.42 7.21
N HIS A 762 -27.13 -38.59 6.14
CA HIS A 762 -28.19 -37.81 5.45
C HIS A 762 -28.60 -36.47 6.12
N ARG A 763 -28.53 -35.30 5.43
CA ARG A 763 -29.39 -34.80 4.32
C ARG A 763 -30.87 -34.81 4.74
N TRP A 764 -31.63 -33.70 4.77
CA TRP A 764 -31.66 -32.59 3.81
C TRP A 764 -32.45 -31.35 4.32
N SER A 765 -32.37 -30.24 3.56
CA SER A 765 -33.35 -29.13 3.43
C SER A 765 -33.85 -28.30 4.63
N GLU A 766 -34.02 -27.00 4.39
CA GLU A 766 -34.66 -26.02 5.28
C GLU A 766 -36.20 -26.09 5.26
N GLN A 767 -36.81 -25.25 6.13
CA GLN A 767 -38.20 -24.77 6.10
C GLN A 767 -39.35 -25.78 6.31
N GLN A 768 -40.00 -25.69 7.48
CA GLN A 768 -41.31 -24.99 7.54
C GLN A 768 -41.79 -24.74 8.98
N ARG A 769 -42.43 -23.57 9.20
CA ARG A 769 -43.43 -23.23 10.24
C ARG A 769 -42.98 -23.43 11.71
N SER A 770 -42.81 -22.42 12.55
CA SER A 770 -43.69 -21.27 12.85
C SER A 770 -45.16 -21.65 13.09
N ARG A 771 -45.51 -21.90 14.37
CA ARG A 771 -46.81 -21.58 14.99
C ARG A 771 -46.81 -21.82 16.50
N GLU A 772 -47.59 -20.99 17.21
CA GLU A 772 -48.10 -21.18 18.58
C GLU A 772 -47.07 -21.08 19.75
N ARG A 773 -47.43 -20.59 20.94
CA ARG A 773 -48.65 -19.86 21.39
C ARG A 773 -48.31 -18.99 22.63
N ASP A 774 -48.83 -17.77 22.68
CA ASP A 774 -48.81 -16.95 23.90
C ASP A 774 -49.87 -17.41 24.91
N CYS A 775 -49.47 -17.64 26.17
CA CYS A 775 -50.17 -17.23 27.40
C CYS A 775 -49.52 -17.82 28.67
N TRP A 776 -49.16 -16.96 29.64
CA TRP A 776 -49.65 -16.98 31.05
C TRP A 776 -48.79 -16.09 31.98
N ARG A 777 -49.22 -14.83 32.16
CA ARG A 777 -49.06 -14.08 33.43
C ARG A 777 -50.19 -14.55 34.37
N THR A 778 -50.14 -14.51 35.72
CA THR A 778 -49.17 -14.03 36.73
C THR A 778 -49.56 -14.55 38.12
N LYS A 779 -48.59 -14.68 39.05
CA LYS A 779 -48.72 -14.53 40.53
C LYS A 779 -47.29 -14.30 41.07
N LYS A 780 -46.92 -13.12 41.59
CA LYS A 780 -47.12 -12.61 42.97
C LYS A 780 -46.60 -13.60 44.04
N LYS A 781 -45.70 -13.23 44.97
CA LYS A 781 -45.29 -11.88 45.42
C LYS A 781 -43.94 -11.90 46.21
N ASN A 782 -43.27 -10.75 46.31
CA ASN A 782 -42.44 -10.27 47.46
C ASN A 782 -41.19 -11.06 47.92
N LEU A 783 -39.95 -10.54 47.73
CA LEU A 783 -39.14 -9.81 48.75
C LEU A 783 -37.64 -9.54 48.40
N TYR A 784 -37.08 -8.54 49.10
CA TYR A 784 -35.66 -8.20 49.40
C TYR A 784 -34.64 -7.75 48.33
N GLU A 785 -34.02 -6.61 48.63
CA GLU A 785 -32.71 -6.10 48.16
C GLU A 785 -31.53 -6.71 48.98
N PRO A 786 -30.27 -6.66 48.51
CA PRO A 786 -29.14 -7.36 49.12
C PRO A 786 -28.40 -6.60 50.23
N ALA A 787 -27.93 -7.34 51.25
CA ALA A 787 -27.15 -6.86 52.40
C ALA A 787 -26.46 -8.07 53.11
N VAL A 788 -25.32 -8.02 53.83
CA VAL A 788 -24.35 -6.91 54.09
C VAL A 788 -23.04 -7.43 54.78
N LEU A 789 -21.88 -6.79 54.52
CA LEU A 789 -20.66 -6.70 55.39
C LEU A 789 -19.87 -7.99 55.78
N PRO A 790 -18.71 -7.97 56.52
CA PRO A 790 -18.09 -6.97 57.46
C PRO A 790 -16.62 -6.52 57.19
N SER A 791 -16.03 -5.47 57.83
CA SER A 791 -16.51 -4.34 58.69
C SER A 791 -15.39 -3.31 59.06
N ILE A 792 -15.68 -2.33 59.95
CA ILE A 792 -14.76 -1.49 60.81
C ILE A 792 -14.15 -0.22 60.13
N VAL A 793 -14.21 1.03 60.66
CA VAL A 793 -14.77 1.58 61.94
C VAL A 793 -15.26 3.08 61.85
N SER A 794 -15.96 3.55 62.90
CA SER A 794 -16.60 4.89 63.14
C SER A 794 -15.66 6.13 63.24
N ARG A 795 -16.04 7.45 63.28
CA ARG A 795 -17.20 8.25 63.85
C ARG A 795 -17.31 9.64 63.13
N GLY A 796 -18.28 10.56 63.29
CA GLY A 796 -19.66 10.53 63.85
C GLY A 796 -20.16 11.79 64.64
N ARG A 797 -21.15 12.56 64.09
CA ARG A 797 -22.15 13.54 64.71
C ARG A 797 -22.04 15.10 64.52
N GLN A 798 -23.13 15.68 63.98
CA GLN A 798 -23.98 16.85 64.45
C GLN A 798 -23.38 18.30 64.53
N LYS A 799 -24.10 19.46 64.39
CA LYS A 799 -25.54 19.93 64.35
C LYS A 799 -25.59 21.42 63.83
N ALA A 800 -26.69 22.22 63.90
CA ALA A 800 -27.93 22.29 63.09
C ALA A 800 -28.75 23.61 63.35
N LYS A 801 -29.71 23.99 62.47
CA LYS A 801 -30.64 25.20 62.46
C LYS A 801 -30.00 26.51 61.91
N SER A 802 -30.72 27.50 61.32
CA SER A 802 -32.15 27.93 61.43
C SER A 802 -32.78 28.62 60.19
N GLN A 803 -34.12 28.77 60.22
CA GLN A 803 -35.06 29.44 59.28
C GLN A 803 -34.83 30.96 59.02
N GLN A 804 -35.25 31.48 57.85
CA GLN A 804 -36.39 32.45 57.66
C GLN A 804 -36.67 32.80 56.17
N SER A 805 -37.53 33.77 55.85
CA SER A 805 -38.24 33.88 54.55
C SER A 805 -38.76 35.28 54.12
N LEU A 806 -38.99 35.47 52.80
CA LEU A 806 -39.88 36.43 52.08
C LEU A 806 -39.40 37.83 51.59
N ALA A 807 -39.78 38.10 50.32
CA ALA A 807 -40.26 39.36 49.68
C ALA A 807 -39.34 40.59 49.36
N GLU A 808 -39.04 40.78 48.05
CA GLU A 808 -39.60 41.80 47.10
C GLU A 808 -39.65 43.34 47.42
N PRO A 809 -39.86 44.28 46.43
CA PRO A 809 -39.43 44.34 44.99
C PRO A 809 -39.19 45.79 44.38
N ILE A 810 -39.10 45.88 43.04
CA ILE A 810 -39.41 47.02 42.10
C ILE A 810 -38.44 48.21 41.89
N THR A 811 -38.00 48.39 40.63
CA THR A 811 -38.19 49.60 39.78
C THR A 811 -37.92 49.23 38.29
N ALA A 812 -38.37 50.05 37.31
CA ALA A 812 -38.56 49.59 35.91
C ALA A 812 -38.59 50.70 34.83
N GLN A 813 -38.46 50.35 33.53
CA GLN A 813 -39.15 51.06 32.41
C GLN A 813 -39.17 50.35 31.03
N HIS A 814 -40.39 50.25 30.46
CA HIS A 814 -40.78 50.27 29.02
C HIS A 814 -40.50 49.08 28.05
N SER A 815 -41.16 49.14 26.87
CA SER A 815 -41.83 48.02 26.13
C SER A 815 -42.47 48.55 24.80
N PRO A 816 -43.17 47.77 23.93
CA PRO A 816 -42.80 46.56 23.15
C PRO A 816 -43.17 46.65 21.63
N THR A 817 -42.96 45.58 20.83
CA THR A 817 -43.89 44.91 19.85
C THR A 817 -43.11 44.03 18.85
N ALA A 818 -43.64 43.01 18.15
CA ALA A 818 -44.72 42.02 18.41
C ALA A 818 -44.71 40.90 17.32
N ASN A 819 -45.48 39.81 17.55
CA ASN A 819 -45.84 38.70 16.63
C ASN A 819 -44.76 37.63 16.31
N LYS A 820 -45.11 36.33 16.11
CA LYS A 820 -46.17 35.48 16.70
C LYS A 820 -45.92 34.00 16.31
N LEU A 821 -45.96 33.06 17.25
CA LEU A 821 -46.01 31.61 16.96
C LEU A 821 -47.44 31.07 17.08
N HIS A 822 -47.76 30.01 16.33
CA HIS A 822 -48.93 29.17 16.57
C HIS A 822 -48.59 27.68 16.39
N LEU A 823 -49.11 26.85 17.29
CA LEU A 823 -49.05 25.38 17.26
C LEU A 823 -50.37 24.83 16.73
N VAL A 824 -50.33 23.78 15.90
CA VAL A 824 -51.46 22.88 15.62
C VAL A 824 -50.93 21.44 15.50
N THR A 825 -51.70 20.46 15.97
CA THR A 825 -51.33 19.04 16.02
C THR A 825 -52.23 18.15 15.18
N SER A 826 -51.63 17.17 14.49
CA SER A 826 -52.16 15.83 14.14
C SER A 826 -53.49 15.65 13.37
N ALA A 827 -53.46 14.62 12.50
CA ALA A 827 -54.58 13.81 11.98
C ALA A 827 -55.17 14.12 10.58
N ASP A 828 -55.70 13.04 10.00
CA ASP A 828 -56.56 12.88 8.82
C ASP A 828 -56.20 13.53 7.47
N LEU A 829 -55.70 12.68 6.56
CA LEU A 829 -56.08 12.71 5.14
C LEU A 829 -55.95 11.31 4.50
N ARG A 830 -57.05 10.78 3.94
CA ARG A 830 -57.10 9.54 3.14
C ARG A 830 -58.09 9.70 1.99
N LYS A 831 -57.81 8.99 0.88
CA LYS A 831 -58.63 8.80 -0.34
C LYS A 831 -58.76 10.02 -1.27
N VAL A 832 -58.98 9.91 -2.59
CA VAL A 832 -58.58 8.95 -3.66
C VAL A 832 -59.24 9.42 -4.99
N ILE A 833 -58.63 9.22 -6.17
CA ILE A 833 -59.25 8.64 -7.42
C ILE A 833 -58.29 8.71 -8.65
N LYS A 834 -57.92 7.51 -9.13
CA LYS A 834 -57.71 6.99 -10.50
C LYS A 834 -57.15 7.82 -11.70
N MET A 835 -56.06 7.25 -12.26
CA MET A 835 -55.88 6.75 -13.66
C MET A 835 -56.05 7.66 -14.90
N LYS A 836 -55.02 7.63 -15.77
CA LYS A 836 -55.07 6.91 -17.07
C LYS A 836 -53.66 6.65 -17.65
N LEU A 837 -53.57 5.69 -18.59
CA LEU A 837 -52.37 5.44 -19.42
C LEU A 837 -52.56 6.00 -20.83
N SER A 838 -51.46 6.39 -21.49
CA SER A 838 -51.21 6.05 -22.90
C SER A 838 -49.75 6.31 -23.28
N SER A 839 -49.14 5.37 -24.00
CA SER A 839 -47.88 5.57 -24.74
C SER A 839 -48.08 6.45 -25.98
N SER A 840 -47.01 7.11 -26.47
CA SER A 840 -46.49 6.80 -27.81
C SER A 840 -45.24 7.60 -28.22
N ILE A 841 -44.45 6.94 -29.06
CA ILE A 841 -43.28 7.40 -29.81
C ILE A 841 -43.64 8.54 -30.78
N PHE A 842 -42.76 9.53 -30.97
CA PHE A 842 -42.22 9.93 -32.29
C PHE A 842 -41.05 10.93 -32.17
N SER A 843 -40.18 10.96 -33.17
CA SER A 843 -39.11 11.95 -33.38
C SER A 843 -39.32 12.66 -34.71
N LEU A 844 -38.82 13.90 -34.90
CA LEU A 844 -38.19 14.43 -36.14
C LEU A 844 -38.09 15.98 -36.17
N THR A 845 -36.85 16.45 -36.39
CA THR A 845 -36.45 17.48 -37.38
C THR A 845 -36.94 18.95 -37.33
N VAL A 846 -36.04 19.81 -36.83
CA VAL A 846 -35.42 21.02 -37.48
C VAL A 846 -36.23 21.90 -38.45
N ALA A 847 -36.46 23.16 -38.06
CA ALA A 847 -36.32 24.43 -38.82
C ALA A 847 -36.50 25.63 -37.84
N GLY A 848 -36.01 26.87 -38.06
CA GLY A 848 -35.13 27.44 -39.08
C GLY A 848 -35.26 28.99 -39.13
N LEU A 849 -34.19 29.70 -39.57
CA LEU A 849 -34.10 31.17 -39.82
C LEU A 849 -34.21 32.13 -38.59
N ALA A 850 -33.83 33.42 -38.65
CA ALA A 850 -32.71 34.15 -39.31
C ALA A 850 -32.76 35.66 -38.97
N ALA A 851 -31.62 36.36 -38.82
CA ALA A 851 -31.42 37.79 -39.19
C ALA A 851 -30.02 38.34 -38.78
N ALA A 852 -29.40 39.14 -39.66
CA ALA A 852 -28.29 40.10 -39.46
C ALA A 852 -28.32 41.06 -40.68
N THR A 853 -27.80 42.29 -40.76
CA THR A 853 -26.61 43.00 -40.25
C THR A 853 -26.91 44.54 -40.20
N PRO A 854 -25.95 45.49 -40.02
CA PRO A 854 -25.03 45.95 -41.09
C PRO A 854 -23.55 46.18 -40.66
N VAL A 855 -22.69 46.61 -41.59
CA VAL A 855 -21.21 46.67 -41.50
C VAL A 855 -20.67 47.96 -42.17
N PRO A 856 -19.46 48.46 -41.80
CA PRO A 856 -18.35 48.63 -42.77
C PRO A 856 -16.98 48.14 -42.18
N ALA A 857 -16.10 47.38 -42.86
CA ALA A 857 -15.41 47.50 -44.16
C ALA A 857 -14.19 48.46 -44.11
N HIS A 858 -12.98 48.18 -44.66
CA HIS A 858 -12.60 47.38 -45.84
C HIS A 858 -11.20 46.68 -45.77
N LEU A 859 -11.08 45.47 -46.36
CA LEU A 859 -10.04 44.85 -47.26
C LEU A 859 -8.50 44.98 -46.96
N ASP A 860 -7.56 44.17 -47.53
CA ASP A 860 -7.63 43.28 -48.71
C ASP A 860 -6.74 41.98 -48.64
N VAL A 861 -7.43 40.84 -48.69
CA VAL A 861 -7.24 39.58 -49.47
C VAL A 861 -5.89 39.17 -50.11
N ARG A 862 -5.47 37.91 -49.86
CA ARG A 862 -5.31 36.84 -50.88
C ARG A 862 -5.37 35.44 -50.27
N ALA A 863 -5.75 34.45 -51.08
CA ALA A 863 -5.99 33.06 -50.68
C ALA A 863 -5.62 32.09 -51.81
N ASP A 864 -5.39 30.83 -51.45
CA ASP A 864 -5.48 29.65 -52.32
C ASP A 864 -5.94 28.45 -51.48
N ALA A 865 -6.64 27.48 -52.07
CA ALA A 865 -7.27 26.37 -51.35
C ALA A 865 -7.32 25.08 -52.18
N PHE A 866 -7.19 23.93 -51.52
CA PHE A 866 -7.52 22.61 -52.10
C PHE A 866 -8.12 21.67 -51.04
N TRP A 867 -8.77 20.60 -51.51
CA TRP A 867 -9.76 19.80 -50.78
C TRP A 867 -9.37 18.32 -50.60
N TYR A 868 -10.21 17.61 -49.82
CA TYR A 868 -10.72 16.24 -50.02
C TYR A 868 -10.09 15.03 -49.25
N MET A 869 -10.80 14.70 -48.16
CA MET A 869 -11.15 13.40 -47.55
C MET A 869 -10.16 12.25 -47.28
N SER A 870 -10.42 11.68 -46.10
CA SER A 870 -10.22 10.30 -45.64
C SER A 870 -10.56 9.16 -46.62
N GLY A 871 -9.82 8.06 -46.49
CA GLY A 871 -10.21 6.71 -46.92
C GLY A 871 -9.74 5.65 -45.92
N TRP A 872 -10.46 4.53 -45.79
CA TRP A 872 -10.06 3.38 -44.97
C TRP A 872 -9.13 2.43 -45.74
N GLY A 873 -8.17 1.79 -45.05
CA GLY A 873 -7.39 0.70 -45.64
C GLY A 873 -6.29 0.13 -44.74
N ASN A 874 -6.32 -1.18 -44.51
CA ASN A 874 -5.21 -1.99 -43.98
C ASN A 874 -5.02 -3.13 -45.00
N PRO A 875 -3.80 -3.39 -45.52
CA PRO A 875 -2.98 -4.43 -44.89
C PRO A 875 -1.45 -4.19 -44.95
N ASN A 876 -0.72 -5.13 -44.33
CA ASN A 876 0.74 -5.28 -44.40
C ASN A 876 1.35 -5.13 -45.80
N CYS A 877 2.52 -4.49 -45.89
CA CYS A 877 3.60 -4.95 -46.77
C CYS A 877 4.98 -4.45 -46.32
N GLN A 878 6.04 -5.21 -46.61
CA GLN A 878 7.44 -4.80 -46.39
C GLN A 878 7.95 -3.97 -47.59
N GLY A 879 8.89 -3.05 -47.36
CA GLY A 879 9.50 -2.29 -48.46
C GLY A 879 10.52 -1.24 -47.99
N SER A 880 11.75 -1.66 -47.71
CA SER A 880 12.87 -0.73 -47.49
C SER A 880 13.45 -0.29 -48.84
N PHE A 881 13.76 1.00 -49.04
CA PHE A 881 14.90 1.41 -49.88
C PHE A 881 15.45 2.81 -49.53
N LEU A 882 16.77 2.94 -49.62
CA LEU A 882 17.57 4.17 -49.56
C LEU A 882 17.45 4.90 -50.93
N TRP A 883 17.63 6.22 -51.08
CA TRP A 883 18.88 6.99 -51.29
C TRP A 883 18.47 8.50 -51.29
N VAL A 884 19.14 9.50 -50.68
CA VAL A 884 20.54 9.99 -50.72
C VAL A 884 20.81 11.04 -51.84
N TYR A 885 20.97 12.31 -51.42
CA TYR A 885 21.70 13.43 -52.09
C TYR A 885 21.10 13.98 -53.43
N GLN A 886 21.40 15.18 -53.96
CA GLN A 886 22.38 16.24 -53.64
C GLN A 886 21.94 17.65 -54.15
N GLY A 887 22.38 18.73 -53.48
CA GLY A 887 22.52 20.10 -54.06
C GLY A 887 21.22 20.92 -54.22
N THR A 888 21.27 22.24 -54.43
CA THR A 888 22.41 23.18 -54.58
C THR A 888 22.17 24.47 -53.76
N GLY A 889 23.23 25.15 -53.33
CA GLY A 889 23.13 26.42 -52.59
C GLY A 889 23.55 27.65 -53.40
N ASN A 890 23.32 28.83 -52.82
CA ASN A 890 23.96 30.10 -53.20
C ASN A 890 24.17 30.93 -51.93
N ALA A 891 25.30 31.64 -51.84
CA ALA A 891 25.70 32.36 -50.62
C ALA A 891 26.32 33.72 -50.93
N CYS A 892 26.00 34.73 -50.11
CA CYS A 892 26.77 35.98 -50.02
C CYS A 892 27.76 35.90 -48.85
N VAL A 893 28.93 36.53 -49.01
CA VAL A 893 30.14 36.26 -48.20
C VAL A 893 30.88 37.55 -47.89
N ASN A 894 31.44 37.65 -46.66
CA ASN A 894 32.65 38.38 -46.20
C ASN A 894 32.46 38.84 -44.72
N VAL A 895 33.44 38.88 -43.81
CA VAL A 895 34.88 38.52 -43.74
C VAL A 895 35.26 38.57 -42.23
N ARG A 896 36.27 37.96 -41.60
CA ARG A 896 37.16 36.75 -41.69
C ARG A 896 37.84 36.68 -40.28
N THR A 897 38.57 35.68 -39.78
CA THR A 897 39.19 34.41 -40.23
C THR A 897 39.31 33.55 -38.96
N GLN A 898 38.89 32.29 -38.86
CA GLN A 898 39.37 31.05 -39.51
C GLN A 898 40.84 30.65 -39.23
N ALA A 899 40.97 29.50 -38.55
CA ALA A 899 41.88 28.40 -38.91
C ALA A 899 41.25 27.08 -38.44
N ALA A 900 41.31 26.00 -39.23
CA ALA A 900 40.72 24.70 -38.90
C ALA A 900 41.34 23.54 -39.69
N SER A 901 41.37 22.35 -39.10
CA SER A 901 41.73 21.05 -39.69
C SER A 901 41.38 19.94 -38.67
N ILE A 902 40.91 18.71 -38.92
CA ILE A 902 40.40 17.90 -40.05
C ILE A 902 40.93 16.46 -39.86
N ASP A 903 40.01 15.49 -39.95
CA ASP A 903 40.12 14.03 -40.20
C ASP A 903 40.71 12.99 -39.21
N PHE A 904 39.80 12.07 -38.84
CA PHE A 904 39.85 10.59 -38.78
C PHE A 904 41.08 9.81 -38.25
N ALA A 905 40.82 8.99 -37.23
CA ALA A 905 40.84 7.52 -37.33
C ALA A 905 40.00 6.88 -36.19
N SER A 906 39.61 5.60 -36.31
CA SER A 906 38.68 4.94 -35.39
C SER A 906 39.13 3.53 -34.94
N THR A 907 38.70 3.10 -33.75
CA THR A 907 38.19 1.74 -33.50
C THR A 907 37.56 1.61 -32.11
N MET A 908 36.41 0.94 -32.03
CA MET A 908 35.89 0.35 -30.77
C MET A 908 36.43 -1.07 -30.62
N THR A 909 36.39 -1.63 -29.40
CA THR A 909 36.47 -3.08 -29.20
C THR A 909 35.37 -3.50 -28.23
N VAL A 910 34.47 -4.37 -28.71
CA VAL A 910 33.43 -4.99 -27.89
C VAL A 910 33.99 -6.30 -27.34
N ARG A 911 33.75 -6.58 -26.04
CA ARG A 911 34.03 -7.89 -25.45
C ARG A 911 32.71 -8.65 -25.28
N VAL A 912 32.66 -9.87 -25.81
CA VAL A 912 31.58 -10.84 -25.59
C VAL A 912 32.19 -12.00 -24.82
N GLU A 913 31.56 -12.41 -23.73
CA GLU A 913 31.92 -13.62 -23.00
C GLU A 913 30.74 -14.60 -23.03
N LEU A 914 31.03 -15.83 -23.45
CA LEU A 914 30.07 -16.92 -23.56
C LEU A 914 30.35 -17.94 -22.44
N ILE A 915 29.32 -18.25 -21.67
CA ILE A 915 29.34 -19.28 -20.63
C ILE A 915 28.90 -20.61 -21.25
N ASN A 916 29.60 -21.71 -20.94
CA ASN A 916 29.01 -23.04 -20.96
C ASN A 916 29.73 -24.00 -19.99
N ALA A 917 29.09 -25.11 -19.59
CA ALA A 917 29.46 -25.88 -18.39
C ALA A 917 29.70 -27.39 -18.63
N ALA A 918 30.48 -28.05 -17.74
CA ALA A 918 30.48 -29.52 -17.52
C ALA A 918 31.24 -30.01 -16.25
N THR A 919 30.49 -30.26 -15.16
CA THR A 919 30.54 -31.41 -14.19
C THR A 919 31.82 -32.18 -13.73
N CYS A 920 31.92 -32.35 -12.39
CA CYS A 920 32.30 -33.56 -11.59
C CYS A 920 33.79 -33.91 -11.27
N GLY A 921 34.12 -34.37 -10.02
CA GLY A 921 35.50 -34.85 -9.69
C GLY A 921 36.06 -35.19 -8.27
N ILE A 922 35.29 -35.51 -7.21
CA ILE A 922 35.68 -36.38 -6.03
C ILE A 922 36.96 -36.11 -5.13
N ALA A 923 36.75 -35.94 -3.81
CA ALA A 923 37.62 -36.22 -2.60
C ALA A 923 38.98 -35.49 -2.36
N GLY A 924 39.53 -35.35 -1.13
CA GLY A 924 38.98 -35.54 0.25
C GLY A 924 40.02 -35.66 1.42
N ARG A 925 39.56 -35.45 2.68
CA ARG A 925 40.17 -35.77 4.03
C ARG A 925 41.41 -35.00 4.61
N GLY A 926 41.41 -34.81 5.95
CA GLY A 926 42.55 -34.42 6.84
C GLY A 926 42.45 -33.00 7.44
N LEU A 927 42.21 -32.67 8.72
CA LEU A 927 42.30 -33.30 10.07
C LEU A 927 43.65 -33.09 10.81
N LEU A 928 43.74 -32.10 11.74
CA LEU A 928 44.30 -32.17 13.13
C LEU A 928 44.64 -30.81 13.82
N THR A 929 44.34 -30.71 15.13
CA THR A 929 44.98 -29.96 16.26
C THR A 929 45.40 -28.47 16.20
N GLY A 930 45.03 -27.71 17.26
CA GLY A 930 45.75 -26.52 17.78
C GLY A 930 46.78 -26.89 18.89
N PRO A 931 47.22 -26.00 19.83
CA PRO A 931 46.53 -24.79 20.31
C PRO A 931 47.40 -23.51 20.61
N SER A 932 46.73 -22.45 21.11
CA SER A 932 47.24 -21.32 21.96
C SER A 932 48.06 -20.18 21.31
N GLY A 933 47.94 -18.96 21.86
CA GLY A 933 48.94 -17.87 21.73
C GLY A 933 48.51 -16.55 21.07
N SER A 934 47.77 -15.70 21.78
CA SER A 934 47.72 -14.21 21.70
C SER A 934 48.15 -13.42 20.44
N THR A 935 47.20 -12.62 19.91
CA THR A 935 47.35 -11.25 19.35
C THR A 935 48.38 -10.97 18.25
N THR A 936 47.91 -10.81 17.00
CA THR A 936 47.80 -9.53 16.26
C THR A 936 46.95 -9.72 14.98
N ASP A 937 46.48 -8.62 14.37
CA ASP A 937 45.89 -8.62 13.02
C ASP A 937 46.92 -8.99 11.94
N GLU A 938 46.46 -9.63 10.85
CA GLU A 938 46.56 -9.15 9.46
C GLU A 938 46.31 -10.28 8.44
N SER A 939 45.12 -10.27 7.80
CA SER A 939 44.94 -10.53 6.35
C SER A 939 43.48 -10.29 5.96
N GLY A 940 43.15 -9.72 4.81
CA GLY A 940 44.06 -9.24 3.76
C GLY A 940 43.40 -8.94 2.41
N SER A 941 42.07 -9.00 2.29
CA SER A 941 41.34 -8.71 1.04
C SER A 941 41.15 -7.21 0.84
N VAL A 942 42.20 -6.53 0.36
CA VAL A 942 42.17 -5.09 0.07
C VAL A 942 41.30 -4.83 -1.17
N VAL A 943 40.17 -4.13 -0.97
CA VAL A 943 39.46 -3.40 -2.04
C VAL A 943 39.67 -1.92 -1.79
N GLN A 944 40.53 -1.28 -2.57
CA GLN A 944 40.89 0.12 -2.41
C GLN A 944 39.86 1.01 -3.12
N VAL A 945 39.01 1.68 -2.37
CA VAL A 945 38.23 2.83 -2.85
C VAL A 945 39.02 4.09 -2.50
N ILE A 946 39.50 4.81 -3.52
CA ILE A 946 40.22 6.07 -3.31
C ILE A 946 39.23 7.21 -3.13
N GLU A 947 39.26 7.84 -1.96
CA GLU A 947 38.51 9.04 -1.63
C GLU A 947 39.15 10.27 -2.32
N VAL A 948 38.41 10.94 -3.21
CA VAL A 948 38.89 12.18 -3.86
C VAL A 948 38.58 13.38 -2.98
N LYS A 949 39.52 13.72 -2.08
CA LYS A 949 39.51 15.01 -1.37
C LYS A 949 40.07 16.12 -2.25
N GLY A 950 39.19 16.92 -2.84
CA GLY A 950 39.55 18.12 -3.58
C GLY A 950 39.80 19.32 -2.66
N THR A 951 41.03 19.49 -2.17
CA THR A 951 41.48 20.77 -1.59
C THR A 951 41.97 21.68 -2.71
N GLY A 952 41.24 22.76 -3.00
CA GLY A 952 41.60 23.71 -4.04
C GLY A 952 42.30 24.95 -3.49
N ASP A 953 43.63 25.00 -3.59
CA ASP A 953 44.43 26.22 -3.51
C ASP A 953 45.81 25.99 -4.15
N GLY A 954 46.40 27.03 -4.77
CA GLY A 954 47.73 26.98 -5.42
C GLY A 954 47.71 26.96 -6.95
N ALA A 955 48.64 27.71 -7.57
CA ALA A 955 48.62 28.03 -9.01
C ALA A 955 49.95 27.75 -9.74
N ASN A 956 49.89 27.77 -11.07
CA ASN A 956 51.00 27.82 -12.05
C ASN A 956 51.88 26.56 -12.20
N GLY A 957 52.42 26.32 -13.40
CA GLY A 957 53.43 25.27 -13.63
C GLY A 957 53.46 24.65 -15.03
N SER A 958 53.90 25.39 -16.05
CA SER A 958 53.94 24.94 -17.45
C SER A 958 55.18 24.10 -17.83
N VAL A 959 55.07 23.38 -18.97
CA VAL A 959 56.04 23.39 -20.12
C VAL A 959 56.95 22.16 -20.42
N ILE A 960 56.91 21.71 -21.70
CA ILE A 960 57.99 21.13 -22.59
C ILE A 960 58.26 19.60 -22.77
N LYS A 961 57.72 19.08 -23.91
CA LYS A 961 58.34 18.37 -25.08
C LYS A 961 59.02 16.97 -25.05
N ARG A 962 58.67 16.22 -26.14
CA ARG A 962 59.48 15.39 -27.09
C ARG A 962 59.73 13.88 -26.83
N ALA A 963 59.40 13.08 -27.86
CA ALA A 963 59.99 11.78 -28.23
C ALA A 963 61.03 11.96 -29.38
N PRO A 964 61.73 10.92 -29.92
CA PRO A 964 61.12 9.99 -30.92
C PRO A 964 61.69 8.53 -31.05
N GLU A 965 61.03 7.71 -31.87
CA GLU A 965 61.50 6.61 -32.80
C GLU A 965 62.29 5.35 -32.33
N GLN A 966 61.89 4.12 -32.77
CA GLN A 966 62.67 3.12 -33.58
C GLN A 966 61.94 1.74 -33.88
N ILE A 967 61.46 1.55 -35.14
CA ILE A 967 61.72 0.48 -36.16
C ILE A 967 61.50 -1.08 -35.94
N CYS A 968 60.40 -1.61 -36.56
CA CYS A 968 60.21 -2.67 -37.60
C CYS A 968 60.60 -4.20 -37.55
N ARG A 969 59.79 -4.99 -38.31
CA ARG A 969 59.99 -6.29 -39.06
C ARG A 969 59.44 -7.62 -38.45
N ASN A 970 58.89 -8.63 -39.19
CA ASN A 970 58.12 -8.70 -40.47
C ASN A 970 57.58 -10.15 -40.79
N ILE A 971 56.32 -10.29 -41.25
CA ILE A 971 55.80 -11.14 -42.40
C ILE A 971 55.98 -12.69 -42.32
N GLN A 972 55.01 -13.61 -42.60
CA GLN A 972 54.29 -13.87 -43.88
C GLN A 972 53.08 -14.86 -43.81
N ALA A 973 52.25 -14.86 -44.88
CA ALA A 973 51.25 -15.88 -45.34
C ALA A 973 49.96 -16.11 -44.51
N GLY A 974 48.79 -16.48 -45.11
CA GLY A 974 48.45 -16.58 -46.54
C GLY A 974 46.99 -17.03 -46.86
N VAL A 975 46.11 -16.06 -47.17
CA VAL A 975 44.90 -16.08 -48.05
C VAL A 975 44.24 -17.44 -48.45
N GLN A 976 42.92 -17.66 -48.19
CA GLN A 976 41.81 -17.45 -49.19
C GLN A 976 40.38 -17.87 -48.69
N ALA A 977 39.35 -17.41 -49.44
CA ALA A 977 38.03 -18.05 -49.72
C ALA A 977 36.73 -17.68 -48.94
N PHE A 978 35.82 -16.96 -49.65
CA PHE A 978 34.33 -16.88 -49.60
C PHE A 978 33.60 -16.58 -48.25
N ARG A 979 32.88 -15.45 -48.11
CA ARG A 979 31.54 -15.03 -48.69
C ARG A 979 30.34 -15.81 -48.13
N ILE A 980 29.54 -15.21 -47.24
CA ILE A 980 28.33 -14.36 -47.52
C ILE A 980 27.19 -15.14 -48.19
N THR A 981 26.05 -15.25 -47.48
CA THR A 981 24.72 -14.67 -47.84
C THR A 981 23.82 -14.70 -46.59
N LEU A 982 22.88 -13.75 -46.46
CA LEU A 982 21.92 -13.67 -45.34
C LEU A 982 20.71 -14.61 -45.56
N LEU A 983 20.07 -14.98 -44.45
CA LEU A 983 18.62 -14.88 -44.28
C LEU A 983 18.31 -14.42 -42.85
#